data_AF-A0A8J6GL91-F1
#
_entry.id   AF-A0A8J6GL91-F1
#
_cell.length_a   1.000
_cell.length_b   1.000
_cell.length_c   1.000
_cell.angle_alpha   90.00
_cell.angle_beta   90.00
_cell.angle_gamma   90.00
#
_symmetry.space_group_name_H-M   'P 1'
#
loop_
_entity.id
_entity.type
_entity.pdbx_description
1 polymer ?
#
loop_
_entity_poly.entity_id
_entity_poly.type
_entity_poly.pdbx_seq_one_letter_code
_entity_poly.pdbx_strand_id
1 'polypeptide(L)'
;MPRVVPDQRSKFENEEFFRKLSRECEIKYTGFRDRPHEERQTRFQNACRDGRSEIAFVATGTNLSLQFFPASWQGEQRQTPSREYVDLEREAGKVYLKAPMILNGVCVIWKGWIDLHRLDGMGCLEFDEERAQQEDALAQQAFEEARRRTREFEDRDRSHREEMEVRVSQLLAVTVAPDAAAAVIAAPAAAAAREVKGGEVCCCVGAAATARNGVASRTSADWRERRVSSCVVSSGRVLSALPQGGRPALRTEPMLDLEVVPERSLGNEQWEFTLGMPLAQAVAILQKHCRIIKNVQVLYSEQSPLSHDLILNLTQDGIKLLFDAFNQRLKVIEVYDLTKVKLKYCGVHFNSQAIPPTIEQIDQSFGATHPGVYNSAEQLFHLNFRGLSFSFQLDSWIEAPKYEPNFAHGLASLQIPHGATVKRMYIYSGNSLQDTKAPVMPLSCFLGNVYAESVDVLRDGTGPSGLRLRLLAAGCGPGVLADAKMRVFERSVYFGDSCQDVLSMLGSPHKVFYKSEDKMKIHSPSPHKQVPSKCNDYFFNYFTLGVDILFDANTHKVKKFVLHTNYPGHYNFNIYHRCEFKIPLAVKKENASGQTETCTTYSKWDNIQELLGHPVEKPVVLHRSSSPNNTNPFGSTFCFGLQRMIFEVSPGGQVMQNNHIASVTLYGPPRPGTHLRTAELP
;
A
#
# COMPACT_ATOMS: atom_id res chain seq x y z
N MET A 1 17.34 8.30 3.54
CA MET A 1 18.24 8.30 2.37
C MET A 1 18.87 9.67 2.24
N PRO A 2 20.11 9.80 1.74
CA PRO A 2 20.65 11.11 1.35
C PRO A 2 19.75 11.77 0.29
N ARG A 3 19.62 13.09 0.34
CA ARG A 3 18.80 13.90 -0.59
C ARG A 3 19.54 14.22 -1.89
N VAL A 4 20.86 14.17 -1.83
CA VAL A 4 21.82 14.46 -2.89
C VAL A 4 22.56 13.18 -3.33
N VAL A 5 23.15 13.21 -4.53
CA VAL A 5 24.04 12.16 -5.01
C VAL A 5 25.51 12.44 -4.64
N PRO A 6 26.37 11.42 -4.55
CA PRO A 6 27.82 11.64 -4.60
C PRO A 6 28.22 12.41 -5.86
N ASP A 7 29.28 13.21 -5.76
CA ASP A 7 29.88 13.97 -6.87
C ASP A 7 28.89 14.87 -7.64
N GLN A 8 28.03 15.58 -6.89
CA GLN A 8 26.97 16.46 -7.43
C GLN A 8 27.45 17.37 -8.58
N ARG A 9 28.63 17.97 -8.43
CA ARG A 9 29.25 18.86 -9.41
C ARG A 9 29.58 18.15 -10.73
N SER A 10 30.18 16.95 -10.65
CA SER A 10 30.46 16.12 -11.82
C SER A 10 29.18 15.76 -12.57
N LYS A 11 28.09 15.47 -11.84
CA LYS A 11 26.77 15.22 -12.46
C LYS A 11 26.20 16.45 -13.15
N PHE A 12 26.29 17.63 -12.54
CA PHE A 12 25.87 18.90 -13.14
C PHE A 12 26.64 19.23 -14.43
N GLU A 13 27.96 19.07 -14.41
CA GLU A 13 28.84 19.40 -15.53
C GLU A 13 28.74 18.39 -16.70
N ASN A 14 28.46 17.11 -16.42
CA ASN A 14 28.44 16.04 -17.44
C ASN A 14 27.04 15.66 -17.98
N GLU A 15 25.98 15.68 -17.16
CA GLU A 15 24.64 15.21 -17.60
C GLU A 15 24.03 16.17 -18.62
N GLU A 16 23.63 15.64 -19.79
CA GLU A 16 23.12 16.43 -20.92
C GLU A 16 21.92 17.33 -20.54
N PHE A 17 21.10 16.88 -19.59
CA PHE A 17 19.98 17.64 -19.04
C PHE A 17 20.44 18.95 -18.38
N PHE A 18 21.41 18.89 -17.46
CA PHE A 18 21.96 20.08 -16.82
C PHE A 18 22.75 20.94 -17.81
N ARG A 19 23.54 20.34 -18.70
CA ARG A 19 24.29 21.06 -19.75
C ARG A 19 23.40 21.84 -20.74
N LYS A 20 22.15 21.40 -20.94
CA LYS A 20 21.15 22.12 -21.75
C LYS A 20 20.50 23.26 -20.97
N LEU A 21 20.19 23.05 -19.69
CA LEU A 21 19.51 24.04 -18.84
C LEU A 21 20.45 25.05 -18.16
N SER A 22 21.76 24.83 -18.13
CA SER A 22 22.73 25.77 -17.58
C SER A 22 23.11 26.92 -18.51
N ARG A 23 22.78 26.80 -19.81
CA ARG A 23 22.85 27.89 -20.77
C ARG A 23 21.62 28.76 -20.64
N GLU A 24 21.77 30.06 -20.91
CA GLU A 24 20.63 30.98 -20.94
C GLU A 24 19.64 30.55 -22.03
N CYS A 25 18.42 30.24 -21.62
CA CYS A 25 17.37 29.64 -22.45
C CYS A 25 16.07 30.44 -22.35
N GLU A 26 15.30 30.49 -23.43
CA GLU A 26 13.96 31.09 -23.44
C GLU A 26 13.03 30.35 -22.46
N ILE A 27 12.34 31.12 -21.62
CA ILE A 27 11.36 30.64 -20.65
C ILE A 27 10.00 31.31 -20.83
N LYS A 28 8.92 30.60 -20.48
CA LYS A 28 7.54 31.13 -20.50
C LYS A 28 6.77 30.74 -19.25
N TYR A 29 5.98 31.67 -18.70
CA TYR A 29 5.07 31.41 -17.59
C TYR A 29 3.96 30.43 -18.01
N THR A 30 3.81 29.32 -17.29
CA THR A 30 2.86 28.25 -17.63
C THR A 30 1.54 28.33 -16.90
N GLY A 31 1.43 29.14 -15.84
CA GLY A 31 0.20 29.27 -15.08
C GLY A 31 -0.97 29.80 -15.92
N PHE A 32 -2.18 29.29 -15.62
CA PHE A 32 -3.47 29.81 -16.11
C PHE A 32 -3.55 30.04 -17.63
N ARG A 33 -3.04 29.10 -18.44
CA ARG A 33 -3.08 29.18 -19.93
C ARG A 33 -4.50 29.24 -20.52
N ASP A 34 -5.51 28.90 -19.74
CA ASP A 34 -6.94 28.99 -20.03
C ASP A 34 -7.54 30.39 -19.85
N ARG A 35 -6.76 31.37 -19.33
CA ARG A 35 -7.28 32.69 -18.91
C ARG A 35 -6.86 33.85 -19.81
N PRO A 36 -7.65 34.95 -19.83
CA PRO A 36 -7.27 36.19 -20.50
C PRO A 36 -5.90 36.69 -20.05
N HIS A 37 -5.14 37.25 -20.98
CA HIS A 37 -3.73 37.60 -20.77
C HIS A 37 -3.51 38.58 -19.60
N GLU A 38 -4.39 39.56 -19.45
CA GLU A 38 -4.42 40.52 -18.33
C GLU A 38 -4.63 39.85 -16.96
N GLU A 39 -5.49 38.82 -16.89
CA GLU A 39 -5.62 38.01 -15.67
C GLU A 39 -4.32 37.25 -15.41
N ARG A 40 -3.69 36.67 -16.45
CA ARG A 40 -2.42 35.93 -16.32
C ARG A 40 -1.28 36.82 -15.82
N GLN A 41 -1.20 38.08 -16.28
CA GLN A 41 -0.23 39.07 -15.80
C GLN A 41 -0.43 39.36 -14.31
N THR A 42 -1.67 39.65 -13.91
CA THR A 42 -2.04 39.91 -12.51
C THR A 42 -1.78 38.70 -11.60
N ARG A 43 -2.10 37.48 -12.09
CA ARG A 43 -1.82 36.21 -11.39
C ARG A 43 -0.31 35.99 -11.22
N PHE A 44 0.50 36.24 -12.25
CA PHE A 44 1.95 36.08 -12.21
C PHE A 44 2.62 37.05 -11.22
N GLN A 45 2.25 38.33 -11.23
CA GLN A 45 2.78 39.33 -10.29
C GLN A 45 2.44 38.97 -8.83
N ASN A 46 1.21 38.53 -8.57
CA ASN A 46 0.81 38.09 -7.23
C ASN A 46 1.47 36.77 -6.83
N ALA A 47 1.73 35.84 -7.75
CA ALA A 47 2.50 34.63 -7.48
C ALA A 47 3.95 34.94 -7.08
N CYS A 48 4.59 35.89 -7.77
CA CYS A 48 5.92 36.38 -7.39
C CYS A 48 5.93 36.99 -5.98
N ARG A 49 4.91 37.77 -5.60
CA ARG A 49 4.72 38.28 -4.23
C ARG A 49 4.46 37.19 -3.18
N ASP A 50 3.75 36.12 -3.57
CA ASP A 50 3.57 34.88 -2.77
C ASP A 50 4.86 34.04 -2.66
N GLY A 51 5.94 34.41 -3.36
CA GLY A 51 7.22 33.68 -3.36
C GLY A 51 7.19 32.34 -4.11
N ARG A 52 6.36 32.21 -5.16
CA ARG A 52 6.23 30.98 -5.97
C ARG A 52 5.88 31.29 -7.43
N SER A 53 6.31 30.46 -8.38
CA SER A 53 5.83 30.58 -9.78
C SER A 53 5.98 29.29 -10.58
N GLU A 54 5.39 29.22 -11.77
CA GLU A 54 5.48 28.08 -12.68
C GLU A 54 5.96 28.54 -14.06
N ILE A 55 7.10 28.00 -14.48
CA ILE A 55 7.75 28.36 -15.74
C ILE A 55 8.04 27.11 -16.56
N ALA A 56 8.24 27.28 -17.87
CA ALA A 56 8.78 26.25 -18.74
C ALA A 56 9.94 26.77 -19.57
N PHE A 57 11.01 25.98 -19.65
CA PHE A 57 12.06 26.15 -20.64
C PHE A 57 11.53 25.76 -22.03
N VAL A 58 11.44 26.73 -22.95
CA VAL A 58 10.84 26.52 -24.28
C VAL A 58 11.63 25.51 -25.10
N ALA A 59 12.96 25.58 -25.06
CA ALA A 59 13.86 24.73 -25.83
C ALA A 59 13.88 23.24 -25.40
N THR A 60 13.37 22.90 -24.21
CA THR A 60 13.36 21.52 -23.70
C THR A 60 11.99 21.01 -23.29
N GLY A 61 10.97 21.86 -23.23
CA GLY A 61 9.65 21.55 -22.66
C GLY A 61 9.67 21.29 -21.15
N THR A 62 10.77 21.61 -20.45
CA THR A 62 10.91 21.32 -19.01
C THR A 62 10.16 22.36 -18.19
N ASN A 63 9.04 21.95 -17.59
CA ASN A 63 8.30 22.74 -16.61
C ASN A 63 9.00 22.68 -15.24
N LEU A 64 9.22 23.83 -14.59
CA LEU A 64 9.66 23.94 -13.21
C LEU A 64 8.62 24.73 -12.38
N SER A 65 8.28 24.18 -11.21
CA SER A 65 7.63 24.94 -10.15
C SER A 65 8.72 25.52 -9.25
N LEU A 66 8.76 26.84 -9.14
CA LEU A 66 9.79 27.61 -8.44
C LEU A 66 9.25 28.07 -7.07
N GLN A 67 10.13 28.04 -6.07
CA GLN A 67 9.90 28.64 -4.76
C GLN A 67 11.03 29.62 -4.45
N PHE A 68 10.69 30.86 -4.12
CA PHE A 68 11.61 31.99 -3.98
C PHE A 68 12.02 32.23 -2.52
N PHE A 69 12.32 31.13 -1.81
CA PHE A 69 12.69 31.12 -0.39
C PHE A 69 13.84 30.14 -0.12
N PRO A 70 14.71 30.39 0.87
CA PRO A 70 15.70 29.42 1.31
C PRO A 70 15.03 28.21 1.97
N ALA A 71 15.53 27.01 1.66
CA ALA A 71 14.86 25.76 2.02
C ALA A 71 14.79 25.46 3.53
N SER A 72 15.58 26.15 4.35
CA SER A 72 15.53 26.07 5.81
C SER A 72 14.31 26.75 6.44
N TRP A 73 13.53 27.55 5.68
CA TRP A 73 12.44 28.37 6.19
C TRP A 73 11.05 27.70 6.04
N GLN A 74 11.01 26.38 5.84
CA GLN A 74 9.76 25.60 5.79
C GLN A 74 9.18 25.35 7.19
N GLY A 75 8.69 26.40 7.87
CA GLY A 75 8.08 26.26 9.19
C GLY A 75 7.28 27.46 9.73
N GLU A 76 7.67 28.70 9.41
CA GLU A 76 7.07 29.89 10.02
C GLU A 76 6.03 30.61 9.14
N GLN A 77 5.41 31.66 9.69
CA GLN A 77 4.25 32.34 9.12
C GLN A 77 4.54 33.02 7.77
N ARG A 78 3.47 33.40 7.04
CA ARG A 78 3.53 34.14 5.76
C ARG A 78 4.49 35.35 5.86
N GLN A 79 5.67 35.20 5.28
CA GLN A 79 6.60 36.28 5.01
C GLN A 79 6.74 36.46 3.49
N THR A 80 6.94 37.70 3.05
CA THR A 80 7.23 38.03 1.65
C THR A 80 8.64 37.56 1.28
N PRO A 81 8.89 37.10 0.04
CA PRO A 81 10.23 36.77 -0.41
C PRO A 81 11.15 38.00 -0.33
N SER A 82 12.43 37.80 -0.04
CA SER A 82 13.39 38.90 -0.01
C SER A 82 13.68 39.42 -1.42
N ARG A 83 14.16 40.67 -1.51
CA ARG A 83 14.59 41.29 -2.78
C ARG A 83 15.72 40.52 -3.48
N GLU A 84 16.40 39.61 -2.80
CA GLU A 84 17.43 38.74 -3.41
C GLU A 84 16.83 37.60 -4.26
N TYR A 85 15.61 37.15 -3.92
CA TYR A 85 14.92 36.06 -4.63
C TYR A 85 13.86 36.56 -5.61
N VAL A 86 13.26 37.73 -5.34
CA VAL A 86 12.30 38.41 -6.23
C VAL A 86 12.61 39.90 -6.30
N ASP A 87 13.19 40.33 -7.42
CA ASP A 87 13.55 41.72 -7.68
C ASP A 87 12.65 42.31 -8.79
N LEU A 88 11.79 43.24 -8.37
CA LEU A 88 10.84 43.98 -9.22
C LEU A 88 11.31 45.41 -9.51
N GLU A 89 12.44 45.84 -8.97
CA GLU A 89 12.91 47.23 -8.99
C GLU A 89 14.15 47.42 -9.90
N ARG A 90 14.89 46.35 -10.19
CA ARG A 90 16.07 46.35 -11.05
C ARG A 90 15.86 46.81 -12.49
N GLU A 91 14.70 46.51 -13.09
CA GLU A 91 14.41 46.90 -14.48
C GLU A 91 12.89 47.05 -14.70
N ALA A 92 12.45 48.24 -15.11
CA ALA A 92 11.03 48.54 -15.25
C ALA A 92 10.35 47.64 -16.29
N GLY A 93 9.27 46.97 -15.89
CA GLY A 93 8.53 46.05 -16.76
C GLY A 93 9.03 44.61 -16.78
N LYS A 94 10.09 44.27 -16.03
CA LYS A 94 10.54 42.89 -15.81
C LYS A 94 10.55 42.52 -14.33
N VAL A 95 10.66 41.23 -14.04
CA VAL A 95 11.01 40.70 -12.71
C VAL A 95 12.22 39.78 -12.85
N TYR A 96 13.23 39.99 -12.01
CA TYR A 96 14.37 39.08 -11.86
C TYR A 96 14.09 38.13 -10.69
N LEU A 97 14.40 36.85 -10.89
CA LEU A 97 13.95 35.75 -10.01
C LEU A 97 15.10 34.77 -9.76
N LYS A 98 15.24 34.32 -8.50
CA LYS A 98 16.26 33.34 -8.05
C LYS A 98 15.58 32.28 -7.16
N ALA A 99 15.78 30.98 -7.45
CA ALA A 99 15.11 29.88 -6.76
C ALA A 99 16.07 28.69 -6.47
N PRO A 100 16.51 28.48 -5.22
CA PRO A 100 17.46 27.41 -4.86
C PRO A 100 16.75 26.07 -4.57
N MET A 101 17.05 25.03 -5.36
CA MET A 101 16.37 23.73 -5.32
C MET A 101 17.33 22.53 -5.35
N ILE A 102 16.80 21.31 -5.13
CA ILE A 102 17.54 20.06 -5.38
C ILE A 102 16.85 19.35 -6.54
N LEU A 103 17.51 19.31 -7.69
CA LEU A 103 17.00 18.72 -8.93
C LEU A 103 17.77 17.44 -9.24
N ASN A 104 17.10 16.31 -9.48
CA ASN A 104 17.73 15.00 -9.71
C ASN A 104 18.83 14.58 -8.71
N GLY A 105 18.81 15.13 -7.48
CA GLY A 105 19.84 14.90 -6.44
C GLY A 105 21.06 15.82 -6.52
N VAL A 106 20.98 16.93 -7.25
CA VAL A 106 22.02 17.97 -7.36
C VAL A 106 21.45 19.28 -6.81
N CYS A 107 22.18 19.94 -5.91
CA CYS A 107 21.85 21.30 -5.47
C CYS A 107 22.09 22.30 -6.60
N VAL A 108 21.05 23.03 -7.00
CA VAL A 108 21.08 23.99 -8.11
C VAL A 108 20.29 25.26 -7.78
N ILE A 109 20.78 26.40 -8.24
CA ILE A 109 20.04 27.68 -8.21
C ILE A 109 19.49 27.93 -9.60
N TRP A 110 18.17 27.95 -9.74
CA TRP A 110 17.56 28.51 -10.94
C TRP A 110 17.60 30.04 -10.88
N LYS A 111 17.99 30.69 -11.97
CA LYS A 111 17.94 32.15 -12.14
C LYS A 111 17.30 32.53 -13.47
N GLY A 112 16.66 33.69 -13.53
CA GLY A 112 16.19 34.26 -14.78
C GLY A 112 15.43 35.56 -14.60
N TRP A 113 14.88 36.07 -15.70
CA TRP A 113 13.99 37.22 -15.71
C TRP A 113 12.79 36.97 -16.63
N ILE A 114 11.65 37.58 -16.30
CA ILE A 114 10.41 37.52 -17.07
C ILE A 114 9.87 38.93 -17.29
N ASP A 115 9.45 39.22 -18.52
CA ASP A 115 8.72 40.42 -18.90
C ASP A 115 7.28 40.38 -18.34
N LEU A 116 6.89 41.39 -17.58
CA LEU A 116 5.61 41.48 -16.88
C LEU A 116 4.41 41.64 -17.83
N HIS A 117 4.63 42.09 -19.07
CA HIS A 117 3.60 42.26 -20.09
C HIS A 117 3.49 41.03 -20.99
N ARG A 118 4.60 40.44 -21.41
CA ARG A 118 4.64 39.30 -22.34
C ARG A 118 4.52 37.94 -21.65
N LEU A 119 4.97 37.84 -20.39
CA LEU A 119 5.06 36.61 -19.59
C LEU A 119 6.01 35.54 -20.18
N ASP A 120 7.01 36.02 -20.91
CA ASP A 120 8.19 35.29 -21.39
C ASP A 120 9.48 36.01 -20.97
N GLY A 121 10.63 35.37 -21.20
CA GLY A 121 11.94 35.92 -20.83
C GLY A 121 13.04 34.88 -20.97
N MET A 122 14.10 35.00 -20.16
CA MET A 122 15.27 34.12 -20.21
C MET A 122 15.64 33.59 -18.82
N GLY A 123 16.20 32.38 -18.75
CA GLY A 123 16.73 31.81 -17.50
C GLY A 123 17.66 30.62 -17.70
N CYS A 124 18.27 30.17 -16.61
CA CYS A 124 19.24 29.07 -16.57
C CYS A 124 19.28 28.39 -15.18
N LEU A 125 20.00 27.27 -15.09
CA LEU A 125 20.41 26.64 -13.84
C LEU A 125 21.90 26.90 -13.59
N GLU A 126 22.25 27.25 -12.36
CA GLU A 126 23.62 27.27 -11.83
C GLU A 126 23.79 26.17 -10.77
N PHE A 127 25.02 25.71 -10.54
CA PHE A 127 25.33 24.78 -9.45
C PHE A 127 25.42 25.52 -8.11
N ASP A 128 24.80 24.97 -7.07
CA ASP A 128 24.74 25.57 -5.73
C ASP A 128 25.83 24.96 -4.84
N GLU A 129 27.09 25.41 -5.01
CA GLU A 129 28.27 24.80 -4.39
C GLU A 129 28.28 24.91 -2.86
N GLU A 130 27.81 26.02 -2.29
CA GLU A 130 27.69 26.20 -0.84
C GLU A 130 26.67 25.21 -0.24
N ARG A 131 25.48 25.11 -0.85
CA ARG A 131 24.44 24.19 -0.40
C ARG A 131 24.78 22.72 -0.66
N ALA A 132 25.50 22.43 -1.74
CA ALA A 132 26.00 21.09 -2.01
C ALA A 132 26.90 20.62 -0.87
N GLN A 133 27.86 21.44 -0.44
CA GLN A 133 28.73 21.14 0.71
C GLN A 133 27.93 20.95 2.01
N GLN A 134 26.91 21.78 2.27
CA GLN A 134 26.04 21.64 3.46
C GLN A 134 25.24 20.32 3.44
N GLU A 135 24.59 19.97 2.32
CA GLU A 135 23.78 18.75 2.21
C GLU A 135 24.67 17.49 2.15
N ASP A 136 25.88 17.57 1.59
CA ASP A 136 26.87 16.48 1.61
C ASP A 136 27.43 16.25 3.03
N ALA A 137 27.73 17.30 3.79
CA ALA A 137 28.16 17.18 5.19
C ALA A 137 27.06 16.55 6.07
N LEU A 138 25.80 16.96 5.89
CA LEU A 138 24.64 16.35 6.55
C LEU A 138 24.44 14.89 6.12
N ALA A 139 24.68 14.56 4.84
CA ALA A 139 24.62 13.18 4.35
C ALA A 139 25.73 12.30 4.94
N GLN A 140 26.94 12.83 5.12
CA GLN A 140 28.05 12.15 5.79
C GLN A 140 27.73 11.89 7.26
N GLN A 141 27.29 12.90 8.01
CA GLN A 141 26.88 12.74 9.42
C GLN A 141 25.77 11.69 9.58
N ALA A 142 24.74 11.72 8.72
CA ALA A 142 23.67 10.73 8.73
C ALA A 142 24.15 9.31 8.37
N PHE A 143 25.18 9.19 7.52
CA PHE A 143 25.80 7.90 7.18
C PHE A 143 26.66 7.35 8.32
N GLU A 144 27.44 8.20 9.00
CA GLU A 144 28.22 7.81 10.17
C GLU A 144 27.33 7.42 11.35
N GLU A 145 26.24 8.17 11.61
CA GLU A 145 25.31 7.83 12.68
C GLU A 145 24.58 6.52 12.38
N ALA A 146 24.15 6.29 11.13
CA ALA A 146 23.57 5.02 10.71
C ALA A 146 24.56 3.85 10.89
N ARG A 147 25.82 4.04 10.48
CA ARG A 147 26.89 3.05 10.65
C ARG A 147 27.20 2.76 12.12
N ARG A 148 27.14 3.76 12.99
CA ARG A 148 27.28 3.59 14.45
C ARG A 148 26.12 2.76 15.01
N ARG A 149 24.88 3.09 14.64
CA ARG A 149 23.67 2.33 15.03
C ARG A 149 23.68 0.88 14.54
N THR A 150 24.19 0.60 13.33
CA THR A 150 24.36 -0.77 12.84
C THR A 150 25.37 -1.54 13.69
N ARG A 151 26.52 -0.95 14.01
CA ARG A 151 27.51 -1.60 14.90
C ARG A 151 26.97 -1.82 16.32
N GLU A 152 26.28 -0.83 16.89
CA GLU A 152 25.59 -0.95 18.18
C GLU A 152 24.53 -2.07 18.17
N PHE A 153 23.98 -2.44 17.01
CA PHE A 153 23.06 -3.56 16.84
C PHE A 153 23.79 -4.90 16.71
N GLU A 154 24.84 -4.97 15.87
CA GLU A 154 25.69 -6.17 15.69
C GLU A 154 26.38 -6.60 17.00
N ASP A 155 26.90 -5.65 17.79
CA ASP A 155 27.54 -5.95 19.07
C ASP A 155 26.51 -6.38 20.14
N ARG A 156 25.24 -5.93 20.05
CA ARG A 156 24.13 -6.42 20.90
C ARG A 156 23.65 -7.81 20.52
N ASP A 157 23.53 -8.10 19.23
CA ASP A 157 23.11 -9.43 18.74
C ASP A 157 24.15 -10.50 19.13
N ARG A 158 25.44 -10.17 19.03
CA ARG A 158 26.53 -11.02 19.54
C ARG A 158 26.40 -11.26 21.05
N SER A 159 26.22 -10.21 21.85
CA SER A 159 26.07 -10.33 23.31
C SER A 159 24.82 -11.15 23.71
N HIS A 160 23.71 -11.01 22.98
CA HIS A 160 22.50 -11.82 23.20
C HIS A 160 22.72 -13.30 22.85
N ARG A 161 23.47 -13.58 21.76
CA ARG A 161 23.88 -14.94 21.40
C ARG A 161 24.79 -15.56 22.46
N GLU A 162 25.78 -14.81 22.96
CA GLU A 162 26.68 -15.25 24.03
C GLU A 162 25.91 -15.57 25.33
N GLU A 163 24.94 -14.72 25.75
CA GLU A 163 24.03 -15.05 26.86
C GLU A 163 23.23 -16.34 26.61
N MET A 164 22.77 -16.56 25.38
CA MET A 164 21.94 -17.71 25.02
C MET A 164 22.75 -19.01 25.02
N GLU A 165 23.98 -18.99 24.51
CA GLU A 165 24.92 -20.13 24.55
C GLU A 165 25.34 -20.46 26.00
N VAL A 166 25.50 -19.45 26.88
CA VAL A 166 25.70 -19.67 28.32
C VAL A 166 24.46 -20.30 28.99
N ARG A 167 23.25 -19.83 28.70
CA ARG A 167 22.01 -20.40 29.28
C ARG A 167 21.76 -21.84 28.81
N VAL A 168 22.03 -22.15 27.54
CA VAL A 168 21.95 -23.53 27.02
C VAL A 168 22.98 -24.43 27.71
N SER A 169 24.21 -23.94 27.91
CA SER A 169 25.26 -24.67 28.64
C SER A 169 24.87 -24.95 30.10
N GLN A 170 24.24 -23.99 30.78
CA GLN A 170 23.72 -24.17 32.14
C GLN A 170 22.56 -25.17 32.20
N LEU A 171 21.65 -25.16 31.22
CA LEU A 171 20.55 -26.14 31.16
C LEU A 171 21.05 -27.57 30.90
N LEU A 172 22.05 -27.75 30.04
CA LEU A 172 22.67 -29.05 29.77
C LEU A 172 23.46 -29.59 30.98
N ALA A 173 23.96 -28.72 31.87
CA ALA A 173 24.63 -29.14 33.10
C ALA A 173 23.65 -29.69 34.17
N VAL A 174 22.35 -29.41 34.05
CA VAL A 174 21.32 -29.86 35.01
C VAL A 174 20.70 -31.22 34.60
N THR A 175 20.78 -31.61 33.33
CA THR A 175 20.15 -32.84 32.81
C THR A 175 21.02 -34.10 32.89
N VAL A 176 22.27 -34.01 33.38
CA VAL A 176 23.21 -35.15 33.45
C VAL A 176 23.61 -35.44 34.91
N ALA A 177 22.70 -36.08 35.64
CA ALA A 177 22.97 -36.70 36.94
C ALA A 177 22.56 -38.19 36.89
N PRO A 178 23.50 -39.13 36.75
CA PRO A 178 23.19 -40.56 36.71
C PRO A 178 23.05 -41.15 38.12
N ASP A 179 22.08 -42.05 38.28
CA ASP A 179 21.86 -42.81 39.52
C ASP A 179 22.77 -44.06 39.61
N ALA A 180 22.73 -44.77 40.74
CA ALA A 180 23.86 -45.54 41.25
C ALA A 180 24.16 -46.94 40.62
N ALA A 181 25.39 -47.39 40.94
CA ALA A 181 25.83 -48.78 41.16
C ALA A 181 26.22 -49.69 39.97
N ALA A 182 27.53 -49.73 39.67
CA ALA A 182 28.24 -50.96 39.25
C ALA A 182 29.72 -50.93 39.72
N ALA A 183 30.25 -52.08 40.09
CA ALA A 183 31.46 -52.23 40.90
C ALA A 183 32.79 -52.39 40.12
N VAL A 184 33.90 -51.97 40.78
CA VAL A 184 35.16 -52.75 40.97
C VAL A 184 36.36 -52.64 39.96
N ILE A 185 37.56 -52.40 40.56
CA ILE A 185 38.98 -52.34 40.09
C ILE A 185 39.46 -51.22 39.13
N ALA A 186 40.40 -50.37 39.61
CA ALA A 186 41.75 -50.09 39.03
C ALA A 186 42.30 -48.70 39.44
N ALA A 187 43.63 -48.56 39.51
CA ALA A 187 44.33 -47.36 39.99
C ALA A 187 44.98 -46.53 38.85
N PRO A 188 45.35 -45.24 39.07
CA PRO A 188 45.59 -44.28 37.98
C PRO A 188 47.07 -44.06 37.59
N ALA A 189 47.29 -43.61 36.34
CA ALA A 189 48.50 -42.95 35.86
C ALA A 189 48.21 -42.14 34.57
N ALA A 190 49.02 -41.18 34.10
CA ALA A 190 49.80 -40.13 34.77
C ALA A 190 50.43 -39.18 33.71
N ALA A 191 50.11 -37.88 33.74
CA ALA A 191 50.92 -36.73 33.27
C ALA A 191 51.36 -36.60 31.77
N ALA A 192 51.83 -35.38 31.43
CA ALA A 192 52.47 -34.90 30.18
C ALA A 192 51.65 -35.03 28.87
N ALA A 193 51.31 -33.98 28.09
CA ALA A 193 51.76 -32.59 27.92
C ALA A 193 53.12 -32.36 27.23
N ARG A 194 53.10 -31.94 25.95
CA ARG A 194 54.11 -31.04 25.35
C ARG A 194 53.66 -30.40 24.02
N GLU A 195 53.92 -29.09 23.86
CA GLU A 195 53.97 -28.39 22.56
C GLU A 195 55.30 -28.68 21.83
N VAL A 196 55.31 -28.53 20.50
CA VAL A 196 56.48 -28.10 19.69
C VAL A 196 55.96 -27.16 18.56
N LYS A 197 56.76 -26.13 18.18
CA LYS A 197 56.45 -25.12 17.14
C LYS A 197 57.60 -24.97 16.12
N GLY A 198 57.32 -24.35 14.96
CA GLY A 198 58.24 -24.09 13.81
C GLY A 198 58.09 -25.15 12.70
N GLY A 199 58.31 -24.92 11.40
CA GLY A 199 58.83 -23.79 10.59
C GLY A 199 59.48 -24.36 9.29
N GLU A 200 59.86 -23.68 8.20
CA GLU A 200 59.72 -22.35 7.56
C GLU A 200 60.20 -22.52 6.07
N VAL A 201 59.98 -21.71 5.01
CA VAL A 201 59.19 -20.50 4.68
C VAL A 201 59.10 -20.35 3.13
N CYS A 202 58.14 -19.57 2.58
CA CYS A 202 58.04 -19.12 1.17
C CYS A 202 57.72 -20.18 0.07
N CYS A 203 57.26 -19.83 -1.15
CA CYS A 203 57.26 -18.52 -1.84
C CYS A 203 55.97 -18.18 -2.64
N CYS A 204 55.91 -16.97 -3.21
CA CYS A 204 54.79 -16.34 -3.95
C CYS A 204 54.51 -16.98 -5.34
N VAL A 205 53.48 -16.65 -6.14
CA VAL A 205 52.69 -15.40 -6.36
C VAL A 205 51.27 -15.73 -6.86
N GLY A 206 50.25 -14.91 -6.54
CA GLY A 206 48.93 -14.96 -7.19
C GLY A 206 47.89 -14.01 -6.59
N ALA A 207 47.37 -13.06 -7.37
CA ALA A 207 46.53 -11.97 -6.87
C ALA A 207 45.09 -12.40 -6.50
N ALA A 208 44.59 -11.92 -5.36
CA ALA A 208 43.18 -12.03 -4.95
C ALA A 208 42.57 -10.63 -4.75
N ALA A 209 41.63 -10.24 -5.61
CA ALA A 209 40.97 -8.94 -5.54
C ALA A 209 39.74 -8.98 -4.62
N THR A 210 39.56 -7.96 -3.78
CA THR A 210 38.42 -7.87 -2.85
C THR A 210 37.09 -7.59 -3.57
N ALA A 211 36.19 -8.57 -3.60
CA ALA A 211 34.77 -8.36 -3.90
C ALA A 211 33.98 -8.27 -2.57
N ARG A 212 33.52 -7.05 -2.21
CA ARG A 212 32.68 -6.84 -1.03
C ARG A 212 31.20 -7.02 -1.37
N ASN A 213 30.56 -8.08 -0.87
CA ASN A 213 29.10 -8.19 -0.88
C ASN A 213 28.49 -7.23 0.15
N GLY A 214 27.59 -6.36 -0.28
CA GLY A 214 26.89 -5.40 0.59
C GLY A 214 25.50 -5.89 0.96
N VAL A 215 25.31 -6.28 2.23
CA VAL A 215 23.97 -6.51 2.82
C VAL A 215 23.34 -5.16 3.15
N ALA A 216 22.09 -4.94 2.77
CA ALA A 216 21.45 -3.61 2.80
C ALA A 216 20.09 -3.61 3.53
N SER A 217 20.13 -3.57 4.86
CA SER A 217 18.95 -3.25 5.69
C SER A 217 18.40 -1.86 5.35
N ARG A 218 17.12 -1.76 4.94
CA ARG A 218 16.47 -0.46 4.63
C ARG A 218 15.07 -0.34 5.23
N THR A 219 14.97 0.51 6.25
CA THR A 219 13.72 0.99 6.84
C THR A 219 13.13 2.16 6.05
N SER A 220 11.79 2.26 6.04
CA SER A 220 10.98 3.39 5.54
C SER A 220 11.08 3.73 4.05
N ALA A 221 9.94 3.67 3.35
CA ALA A 221 9.81 4.02 1.95
C ALA A 221 9.02 5.35 1.80
N ASP A 222 9.63 6.32 1.10
CA ASP A 222 9.06 7.63 0.79
C ASP A 222 7.92 7.47 -0.25
N TRP A 223 6.69 7.84 0.10
CA TRP A 223 5.50 7.70 -0.76
C TRP A 223 5.46 8.75 -1.88
N ARG A 224 6.37 8.61 -2.86
CA ARG A 224 6.40 9.44 -4.07
C ARG A 224 5.59 8.84 -5.21
N GLU A 225 4.46 9.48 -5.46
CA GLU A 225 3.55 9.26 -6.59
C GLU A 225 4.29 9.17 -7.93
N ARG A 226 4.34 7.97 -8.53
CA ARG A 226 4.91 7.73 -9.87
C ARG A 226 4.03 6.80 -10.70
N ARG A 227 3.19 7.43 -11.52
CA ARG A 227 2.64 6.95 -12.81
C ARG A 227 1.90 5.60 -12.78
N VAL A 228 0.58 5.67 -12.83
CA VAL A 228 -0.24 4.64 -13.48
C VAL A 228 0.17 4.57 -14.95
N SER A 229 0.72 3.45 -15.39
CA SER A 229 0.77 3.10 -16.82
C SER A 229 -0.54 2.41 -17.19
N SER A 230 -1.14 2.83 -18.30
CA SER A 230 -2.42 2.31 -18.79
C SER A 230 -2.41 0.79 -19.01
N CYS A 231 -3.31 0.08 -18.33
CA CYS A 231 -3.71 -1.27 -18.73
C CYS A 231 -4.81 -1.14 -19.80
N VAL A 232 -4.46 -1.42 -21.06
CA VAL A 232 -5.41 -1.35 -22.18
C VAL A 232 -6.36 -2.54 -22.12
N VAL A 233 -7.65 -2.28 -21.87
CA VAL A 233 -8.73 -3.26 -22.07
C VAL A 233 -9.11 -3.24 -23.56
N SER A 234 -8.63 -4.22 -24.32
CA SER A 234 -8.91 -4.35 -25.75
C SER A 234 -10.00 -5.39 -26.02
N SER A 235 -11.18 -4.95 -26.46
CA SER A 235 -12.19 -5.84 -27.05
C SER A 235 -11.70 -6.35 -28.41
N GLY A 236 -11.84 -7.65 -28.68
CA GLY A 236 -11.23 -8.28 -29.83
C GLY A 236 -11.88 -7.94 -31.17
N ARG A 237 -11.07 -7.53 -32.15
CA ARG A 237 -11.28 -7.82 -33.57
C ARG A 237 -9.98 -8.36 -34.16
N VAL A 238 -10.07 -9.47 -34.88
CA VAL A 238 -8.91 -10.14 -35.49
C VAL A 238 -8.59 -9.48 -36.83
N LEU A 239 -7.34 -9.08 -37.01
CA LEU A 239 -6.74 -8.80 -38.31
C LEU A 239 -5.37 -9.47 -38.36
N SER A 240 -5.11 -10.22 -39.42
CA SER A 240 -3.91 -11.03 -39.59
C SER A 240 -2.77 -10.24 -40.25
N ALA A 241 -1.56 -10.43 -39.73
CA ALA A 241 -0.31 -9.98 -40.35
C ALA A 241 0.73 -11.10 -40.27
N LEU A 242 1.45 -11.34 -41.36
CA LEU A 242 2.46 -12.40 -41.45
C LEU A 242 3.81 -11.95 -40.85
N PRO A 243 4.60 -12.87 -40.25
CA PRO A 243 5.86 -12.52 -39.59
C PRO A 243 7.04 -12.41 -40.58
N GLN A 244 8.01 -11.55 -40.27
CA GLN A 244 9.35 -11.59 -40.85
C GLN A 244 10.44 -11.64 -39.75
N GLY A 245 11.58 -12.21 -40.14
CA GLY A 245 12.58 -12.81 -39.25
C GLY A 245 13.25 -11.88 -38.22
N GLY A 246 13.58 -12.49 -37.08
CA GLY A 246 14.37 -11.84 -36.02
C GLY A 246 14.15 -12.46 -34.64
N ARG A 247 14.64 -13.69 -34.39
CA ARG A 247 14.70 -14.24 -33.03
C ARG A 247 15.97 -13.73 -32.32
N PRO A 248 15.90 -12.82 -31.33
CA PRO A 248 16.93 -12.77 -30.30
C PRO A 248 16.89 -14.08 -29.50
N ALA A 249 18.03 -14.51 -28.97
CA ALA A 249 18.06 -15.67 -28.07
C ALA A 249 17.18 -15.41 -26.84
N LEU A 250 16.34 -16.38 -26.45
CA LEU A 250 15.58 -16.27 -25.21
C LEU A 250 16.54 -16.24 -24.03
N ARG A 251 16.68 -15.08 -23.40
CA ARG A 251 17.08 -15.01 -22.00
C ARG A 251 15.94 -15.65 -21.21
N THR A 252 16.22 -16.78 -20.58
CA THR A 252 15.35 -17.34 -19.54
C THR A 252 15.31 -16.34 -18.38
N GLU A 253 14.20 -15.61 -18.27
CA GLU A 253 13.90 -14.79 -17.11
C GLU A 253 13.95 -15.69 -15.86
N PRO A 254 14.60 -15.27 -14.76
CA PRO A 254 14.80 -16.12 -13.60
C PRO A 254 13.45 -16.41 -12.92
N MET A 255 13.04 -17.68 -12.94
CA MET A 255 11.88 -18.17 -12.17
C MET A 255 11.99 -17.75 -10.70
N LEU A 256 10.86 -17.42 -10.08
CA LEU A 256 10.80 -17.22 -8.64
C LEU A 256 11.26 -18.48 -7.90
N ASP A 257 12.04 -18.26 -6.84
CA ASP A 257 12.54 -19.30 -5.94
C ASP A 257 11.99 -19.00 -4.55
N LEU A 258 10.99 -19.78 -4.12
CA LEU A 258 10.13 -19.46 -2.97
C LEU A 258 10.15 -20.57 -1.93
N GLU A 259 10.13 -20.18 -0.67
CA GLU A 259 9.86 -21.07 0.46
C GLU A 259 8.37 -21.11 0.79
N VAL A 260 7.89 -22.32 1.04
CA VAL A 260 6.53 -22.68 1.46
C VAL A 260 6.53 -22.84 2.97
N VAL A 261 5.63 -22.14 3.66
CA VAL A 261 5.41 -22.32 5.10
C VAL A 261 3.93 -22.71 5.33
N PRO A 262 3.64 -23.98 5.67
CA PRO A 262 2.28 -24.47 5.95
C PRO A 262 1.54 -23.59 6.98
N GLU A 263 0.22 -23.44 6.81
CA GLU A 263 -0.64 -22.53 7.59
C GLU A 263 -0.24 -21.04 7.60
N ARG A 264 0.86 -20.63 6.94
CA ARG A 264 1.43 -19.28 7.11
C ARG A 264 1.66 -18.51 5.81
N SER A 265 2.56 -18.93 4.92
CA SER A 265 3.00 -18.06 3.81
C SER A 265 3.69 -18.75 2.64
N LEU A 266 3.82 -18.00 1.54
CA LEU A 266 4.69 -18.28 0.39
C LEU A 266 5.57 -17.06 0.14
N GLY A 267 6.90 -17.20 0.09
CA GLY A 267 7.78 -16.04 0.01
C GLY A 267 9.26 -16.34 -0.17
N ASN A 268 10.09 -15.33 0.05
CA ASN A 268 11.55 -15.40 0.13
C ASN A 268 12.06 -14.27 1.05
N GLU A 269 13.38 -14.17 1.22
CA GLU A 269 14.05 -13.17 2.08
C GLU A 269 13.66 -11.70 1.79
N GLN A 270 13.14 -11.36 0.61
CA GLN A 270 12.79 -10.00 0.22
C GLN A 270 11.30 -9.64 0.41
N TRP A 271 10.42 -10.65 0.41
CA TRP A 271 8.96 -10.51 0.53
C TRP A 271 8.29 -11.87 0.85
N GLU A 272 7.24 -11.85 1.69
CA GLU A 272 6.32 -12.98 1.87
C GLU A 272 4.87 -12.57 1.62
N PHE A 273 4.08 -13.47 1.03
CA PHE A 273 2.63 -13.41 1.05
C PHE A 273 2.11 -14.25 2.22
N THR A 274 1.72 -13.60 3.31
CA THR A 274 1.23 -14.27 4.53
C THR A 274 -0.29 -14.35 4.55
N LEU A 275 -0.85 -15.51 4.89
CA LEU A 275 -2.28 -15.68 5.11
C LEU A 275 -2.78 -14.66 6.16
N GLY A 276 -3.95 -14.09 5.92
CA GLY A 276 -4.52 -13.00 6.73
C GLY A 276 -3.98 -11.61 6.40
N MET A 277 -2.98 -11.45 5.50
CA MET A 277 -2.53 -10.11 5.08
C MET A 277 -3.61 -9.38 4.27
N PRO A 278 -3.80 -8.05 4.43
CA PRO A 278 -4.72 -7.28 3.61
C PRO A 278 -4.28 -7.18 2.14
N LEU A 279 -5.26 -7.16 1.22
CA LEU A 279 -5.05 -6.95 -0.22
C LEU A 279 -4.05 -5.84 -0.54
N ALA A 280 -4.20 -4.67 0.09
CA ALA A 280 -3.38 -3.50 -0.16
C ALA A 280 -1.87 -3.75 0.09
N GLN A 281 -1.52 -4.65 1.02
CA GLN A 281 -0.13 -5.02 1.28
C GLN A 281 0.43 -5.97 0.23
N ALA A 282 -0.36 -6.95 -0.21
CA ALA A 282 0.02 -7.82 -1.33
C ALA A 282 0.20 -7.00 -2.62
N VAL A 283 -0.71 -6.07 -2.90
CA VAL A 283 -0.58 -5.13 -4.04
C VAL A 283 0.66 -4.25 -3.89
N ALA A 284 0.99 -3.77 -2.69
CA ALA A 284 2.22 -2.99 -2.45
C ALA A 284 3.51 -3.82 -2.67
N ILE A 285 3.53 -5.11 -2.29
CA ILE A 285 4.63 -6.02 -2.60
C ILE A 285 4.77 -6.18 -4.13
N LEU A 286 3.67 -6.45 -4.83
CA LEU A 286 3.65 -6.63 -6.28
C LEU A 286 4.10 -5.36 -7.01
N GLN A 287 3.70 -4.17 -6.55
CA GLN A 287 4.16 -2.87 -7.06
C GLN A 287 5.66 -2.63 -6.80
N LYS A 288 6.14 -2.93 -5.58
CA LYS A 288 7.57 -2.81 -5.19
C LYS A 288 8.47 -3.75 -6.01
N HIS A 289 7.99 -4.95 -6.33
CA HIS A 289 8.72 -6.01 -7.03
C HIS A 289 8.32 -6.20 -8.51
N CYS A 290 7.63 -5.22 -9.12
CA CYS A 290 7.10 -5.24 -10.50
C CYS A 290 8.12 -5.42 -11.64
N ARG A 291 9.43 -5.42 -11.33
CA ARG A 291 10.50 -5.79 -12.27
C ARG A 291 10.72 -7.29 -12.37
N ILE A 292 10.32 -8.03 -11.33
CA ILE A 292 10.48 -9.48 -11.19
C ILE A 292 9.12 -10.11 -11.51
N ILE A 293 8.11 -9.79 -10.69
CA ILE A 293 6.74 -10.28 -10.85
C ILE A 293 6.03 -9.44 -11.91
N LYS A 294 5.56 -10.09 -12.99
CA LYS A 294 5.00 -9.45 -14.19
C LYS A 294 3.67 -10.08 -14.58
N ASN A 295 2.88 -9.38 -15.39
CA ASN A 295 1.55 -9.81 -15.86
C ASN A 295 0.60 -10.26 -14.73
N VAL A 296 0.56 -9.48 -13.64
CA VAL A 296 -0.46 -9.63 -12.58
C VAL A 296 -1.81 -9.22 -13.14
N GLN A 297 -2.82 -10.07 -12.98
CA GLN A 297 -4.23 -9.77 -13.26
C GLN A 297 -5.01 -9.66 -11.95
N VAL A 298 -6.06 -8.84 -11.93
CA VAL A 298 -7.03 -8.74 -10.83
C VAL A 298 -8.36 -9.28 -11.33
N LEU A 299 -8.92 -10.30 -10.67
CA LEU A 299 -10.17 -10.96 -11.07
C LEU A 299 -11.19 -10.79 -9.94
N TYR A 300 -12.38 -10.28 -10.27
CA TYR A 300 -13.50 -10.08 -9.34
C TYR A 300 -14.85 -10.21 -10.05
N SER A 301 -15.90 -10.53 -9.30
CA SER A 301 -17.28 -10.45 -9.79
C SER A 301 -17.76 -8.99 -9.75
N GLU A 302 -18.05 -8.39 -10.91
CA GLU A 302 -18.56 -7.01 -10.96
C GLU A 302 -19.99 -6.91 -10.40
N GLN A 303 -20.87 -7.83 -10.82
CA GLN A 303 -22.29 -7.89 -10.44
C GLN A 303 -22.51 -8.28 -8.97
N SER A 304 -21.65 -9.13 -8.42
CA SER A 304 -21.78 -9.67 -7.06
C SER A 304 -20.42 -9.78 -6.37
N PRO A 305 -19.79 -8.66 -5.98
CA PRO A 305 -18.42 -8.64 -5.45
C PRO A 305 -18.26 -9.29 -4.07
N LEU A 306 -19.35 -9.78 -3.46
CA LEU A 306 -19.37 -10.53 -2.18
C LEU A 306 -19.59 -12.04 -2.35
N SER A 307 -19.90 -12.53 -3.55
CA SER A 307 -20.19 -13.96 -3.80
C SER A 307 -18.98 -14.78 -4.24
N HIS A 308 -17.90 -14.12 -4.64
CA HIS A 308 -16.65 -14.74 -5.11
C HIS A 308 -15.46 -14.03 -4.45
N ASP A 309 -14.46 -14.80 -4.02
CA ASP A 309 -13.20 -14.25 -3.53
C ASP A 309 -12.49 -13.41 -4.62
N LEU A 310 -11.81 -12.35 -4.18
CA LEU A 310 -11.03 -11.46 -5.03
C LEU A 310 -9.67 -12.08 -5.33
N ILE A 311 -9.30 -12.26 -6.61
CA ILE A 311 -8.09 -13.02 -6.97
C ILE A 311 -7.03 -12.09 -7.59
N LEU A 312 -5.81 -12.12 -7.05
CA LEU A 312 -4.61 -11.63 -7.75
C LEU A 312 -3.92 -12.81 -8.43
N ASN A 313 -3.85 -12.80 -9.77
CA ASN A 313 -3.37 -13.91 -10.59
C ASN A 313 -2.02 -13.54 -11.24
N LEU A 314 -0.93 -14.16 -10.78
CA LEU A 314 0.44 -13.96 -11.24
C LEU A 314 0.72 -14.90 -12.42
N THR A 315 0.31 -14.48 -13.62
CA THR A 315 0.21 -15.37 -14.78
C THR A 315 1.53 -15.94 -15.30
N GLN A 316 2.65 -15.25 -15.05
CA GLN A 316 4.00 -15.74 -15.40
C GLN A 316 4.55 -16.75 -14.38
N ASP A 317 4.12 -16.64 -13.11
CA ASP A 317 4.69 -17.39 -11.99
C ASP A 317 3.87 -18.64 -11.61
N GLY A 318 2.64 -18.76 -12.13
CA GLY A 318 1.75 -19.89 -11.86
C GLY A 318 1.01 -19.83 -10.52
N ILE A 319 0.92 -18.63 -9.92
CA ILE A 319 0.40 -18.41 -8.57
C ILE A 319 -0.87 -17.54 -8.61
N LYS A 320 -1.86 -17.86 -7.77
CA LYS A 320 -2.98 -16.98 -7.43
C LYS A 320 -3.05 -16.77 -5.93
N LEU A 321 -3.43 -15.56 -5.56
CA LEU A 321 -3.69 -15.14 -4.18
C LEU A 321 -5.19 -14.85 -4.07
N LEU A 322 -5.93 -15.66 -3.31
CA LEU A 322 -7.37 -15.55 -3.13
C LEU A 322 -7.65 -14.77 -1.84
N PHE A 323 -8.29 -13.60 -1.97
CA PHE A 323 -8.67 -12.73 -0.85
C PHE A 323 -10.15 -12.86 -0.55
N ASP A 324 -10.49 -13.02 0.72
CA ASP A 324 -11.87 -13.12 1.20
C ASP A 324 -12.71 -11.91 0.75
N ALA A 325 -13.87 -12.18 0.17
CA ALA A 325 -14.72 -11.16 -0.45
C ALA A 325 -15.22 -10.07 0.53
N PHE A 326 -15.33 -10.40 1.83
CA PHE A 326 -15.81 -9.50 2.86
C PHE A 326 -14.66 -8.71 3.49
N ASN A 327 -13.71 -9.42 4.14
CA ASN A 327 -12.65 -8.79 4.93
C ASN A 327 -11.38 -8.44 4.11
N GLN A 328 -11.31 -8.87 2.85
CA GLN A 328 -10.25 -8.54 1.89
C GLN A 328 -8.83 -8.94 2.35
N ARG A 329 -8.72 -10.01 3.13
CA ARG A 329 -7.46 -10.64 3.55
C ARG A 329 -7.19 -11.94 2.81
N LEU A 330 -5.91 -12.28 2.67
CA LEU A 330 -5.44 -13.48 1.98
C LEU A 330 -5.95 -14.75 2.68
N LYS A 331 -6.74 -15.55 1.97
CA LYS A 331 -7.47 -16.73 2.45
C LYS A 331 -6.82 -18.04 1.99
N VAL A 332 -6.42 -18.09 0.72
CA VAL A 332 -5.72 -19.22 0.10
C VAL A 332 -4.64 -18.70 -0.87
N ILE A 333 -3.51 -19.41 -0.93
CA ILE A 333 -2.51 -19.28 -1.99
C ILE A 333 -2.61 -20.54 -2.85
N GLU A 334 -3.01 -20.40 -4.12
CA GLU A 334 -3.06 -21.50 -5.10
C GLU A 334 -1.84 -21.40 -6.03
N VAL A 335 -0.97 -22.42 -6.04
CA VAL A 335 -0.01 -22.63 -7.13
C VAL A 335 -0.68 -23.57 -8.13
N TYR A 336 -1.14 -23.02 -9.26
CA TYR A 336 -1.90 -23.75 -10.28
C TYR A 336 -1.04 -24.28 -11.44
N ASP A 337 0.24 -23.88 -11.48
CA ASP A 337 1.20 -24.30 -12.51
C ASP A 337 2.61 -24.32 -11.90
N LEU A 338 3.00 -25.49 -11.36
CA LEU A 338 4.26 -25.68 -10.67
C LEU A 338 5.49 -25.58 -11.61
N THR A 339 5.30 -25.60 -12.94
CA THR A 339 6.40 -25.54 -13.92
C THR A 339 7.07 -24.17 -13.99
N LYS A 340 6.43 -23.12 -13.44
CA LYS A 340 6.84 -21.71 -13.53
C LYS A 340 7.56 -21.17 -12.30
N VAL A 341 7.52 -21.91 -11.19
CA VAL A 341 8.08 -21.51 -9.88
C VAL A 341 8.97 -22.62 -9.33
N LYS A 342 10.01 -22.27 -8.58
CA LYS A 342 10.78 -23.21 -7.76
C LYS A 342 10.28 -23.12 -6.33
N LEU A 343 10.00 -24.27 -5.70
CA LEU A 343 9.45 -24.33 -4.35
C LEU A 343 10.38 -25.11 -3.41
N LYS A 344 10.60 -24.53 -2.24
CA LYS A 344 11.33 -25.10 -1.11
C LYS A 344 10.42 -25.32 0.09
N TYR A 345 10.75 -26.32 0.90
CA TYR A 345 10.21 -26.52 2.24
C TYR A 345 11.38 -26.83 3.18
N CYS A 346 11.45 -26.12 4.30
CA CYS A 346 12.60 -26.18 5.24
C CYS A 346 13.96 -26.02 4.51
N GLY A 347 14.05 -25.07 3.57
CA GLY A 347 15.21 -24.84 2.71
C GLY A 347 15.47 -25.86 1.60
N VAL A 348 14.81 -27.04 1.58
CA VAL A 348 15.03 -28.11 0.58
C VAL A 348 14.07 -27.97 -0.60
N HIS A 349 14.57 -28.04 -1.84
CA HIS A 349 13.75 -27.99 -3.05
C HIS A 349 12.94 -29.28 -3.25
N PHE A 350 11.62 -29.17 -3.31
CA PHE A 350 10.72 -30.27 -3.71
C PHE A 350 10.11 -30.07 -5.10
N ASN A 351 10.23 -28.87 -5.67
CA ASN A 351 9.82 -28.55 -7.04
C ASN A 351 10.85 -27.62 -7.70
N SER A 352 11.42 -28.03 -8.82
CA SER A 352 12.29 -27.19 -9.66
C SER A 352 12.43 -27.77 -11.08
N GLN A 353 13.11 -27.06 -11.98
CA GLN A 353 13.46 -27.57 -13.32
C GLN A 353 14.28 -28.89 -13.32
N ALA A 354 14.87 -29.27 -12.19
CA ALA A 354 15.63 -30.52 -12.03
C ALA A 354 14.98 -31.52 -11.06
N ILE A 355 13.90 -31.14 -10.35
CA ILE A 355 13.23 -31.94 -9.33
C ILE A 355 11.72 -31.85 -9.61
N PRO A 356 11.12 -32.85 -10.28
CA PRO A 356 9.68 -32.85 -10.51
C PRO A 356 8.92 -33.09 -9.20
N PRO A 357 7.75 -32.44 -8.99
CA PRO A 357 6.95 -32.64 -7.80
C PRO A 357 6.10 -33.92 -7.95
N THR A 358 6.73 -35.10 -7.87
CA THR A 358 6.02 -36.39 -7.82
C THR A 358 5.50 -36.67 -6.42
N ILE A 359 4.57 -37.61 -6.26
CA ILE A 359 4.08 -38.03 -4.94
C ILE A 359 5.21 -38.49 -4.01
N GLU A 360 6.21 -39.23 -4.50
CA GLU A 360 7.34 -39.69 -3.70
C GLU A 360 8.18 -38.51 -3.17
N GLN A 361 8.35 -37.46 -3.99
CA GLN A 361 9.04 -36.23 -3.59
C GLN A 361 8.23 -35.44 -2.57
N ILE A 362 6.88 -35.45 -2.64
CA ILE A 362 6.00 -34.84 -1.64
C ILE A 362 6.07 -35.62 -0.32
N ASP A 363 5.92 -36.95 -0.34
CA ASP A 363 5.98 -37.80 0.86
C ASP A 363 7.36 -37.73 1.53
N GLN A 364 8.45 -37.65 0.76
CA GLN A 364 9.80 -37.44 1.28
C GLN A 364 9.97 -36.05 1.94
N SER A 365 9.29 -35.03 1.44
CA SER A 365 9.45 -33.64 1.90
C SER A 365 8.54 -33.27 3.07
N PHE A 366 7.30 -33.77 3.07
CA PHE A 366 6.25 -33.41 4.03
C PHE A 366 5.87 -34.56 4.99
N GLY A 367 6.36 -35.78 4.74
CA GLY A 367 6.06 -36.97 5.54
C GLY A 367 4.72 -37.63 5.17
N ALA A 368 4.39 -38.71 5.88
CA ALA A 368 3.14 -39.44 5.67
C ALA A 368 1.91 -38.64 6.17
N THR A 369 0.80 -38.73 5.43
CA THR A 369 -0.50 -38.12 5.79
C THR A 369 -1.66 -39.10 5.56
N HIS A 370 -2.90 -38.65 5.76
CA HIS A 370 -4.10 -39.43 5.49
C HIS A 370 -4.25 -39.79 3.99
N PRO A 371 -4.91 -40.91 3.64
CA PRO A 371 -5.10 -41.32 2.25
C PRO A 371 -5.73 -40.23 1.36
N GLY A 372 -5.29 -40.16 0.11
CA GLY A 372 -5.77 -39.18 -0.86
C GLY A 372 -7.28 -39.29 -1.12
N VAL A 373 -7.97 -38.16 -1.16
CA VAL A 373 -9.42 -38.09 -1.40
C VAL A 373 -9.68 -37.78 -2.87
N TYR A 374 -10.42 -38.65 -3.56
CA TYR A 374 -10.80 -38.40 -4.95
C TYR A 374 -11.97 -37.41 -5.04
N ASN A 375 -11.78 -36.32 -5.80
CA ASN A 375 -12.87 -35.42 -6.18
C ASN A 375 -13.34 -35.73 -7.60
N SER A 376 -14.46 -36.45 -7.71
CA SER A 376 -15.08 -36.82 -8.98
C SER A 376 -15.58 -35.63 -9.81
N ALA A 377 -15.86 -34.47 -9.20
CA ALA A 377 -16.27 -33.27 -9.92
C ALA A 377 -15.09 -32.57 -10.64
N GLU A 378 -13.87 -32.70 -10.11
CA GLU A 378 -12.66 -32.14 -10.72
C GLU A 378 -11.83 -33.18 -11.50
N GLN A 379 -12.09 -34.48 -11.29
CA GLN A 379 -11.24 -35.59 -11.73
C GLN A 379 -9.80 -35.47 -11.18
N LEU A 380 -9.67 -35.07 -9.90
CA LEU A 380 -8.39 -34.89 -9.21
C LEU A 380 -8.36 -35.67 -7.89
N PHE A 381 -7.19 -36.22 -7.53
CA PHE A 381 -6.93 -36.73 -6.19
C PHE A 381 -6.29 -35.63 -5.34
N HIS A 382 -6.84 -35.38 -4.16
CA HIS A 382 -6.35 -34.38 -3.22
C HIS A 382 -5.68 -35.06 -2.02
N LEU A 383 -4.35 -34.90 -1.91
CA LEU A 383 -3.55 -35.32 -0.77
C LEU A 383 -3.45 -34.15 0.21
N ASN A 384 -4.14 -34.27 1.35
CA ASN A 384 -4.30 -33.17 2.30
C ASN A 384 -3.28 -33.28 3.45
N PHE A 385 -2.71 -32.14 3.81
CA PHE A 385 -1.85 -31.94 4.97
C PHE A 385 -2.43 -30.80 5.82
N ARG A 386 -1.94 -30.59 7.04
CA ARG A 386 -2.37 -29.43 7.84
C ARG A 386 -1.90 -28.13 7.16
N GLY A 387 -2.85 -27.27 6.76
CA GLY A 387 -2.58 -26.02 6.04
C GLY A 387 -2.03 -26.16 4.62
N LEU A 388 -2.03 -27.37 4.05
CA LEU A 388 -1.54 -27.68 2.71
C LEU A 388 -2.45 -28.69 2.00
N SER A 389 -2.49 -28.65 0.67
CA SER A 389 -3.13 -29.69 -0.14
C SER A 389 -2.46 -29.77 -1.51
N PHE A 390 -2.27 -30.99 -2.01
CA PHE A 390 -1.69 -31.26 -3.32
C PHE A 390 -2.69 -32.03 -4.18
N SER A 391 -2.99 -31.50 -5.37
CA SER A 391 -3.93 -32.09 -6.32
C SER A 391 -3.19 -32.76 -7.46
N PHE A 392 -3.45 -34.05 -7.67
CA PHE A 392 -2.87 -34.88 -8.71
C PHE A 392 -3.92 -35.19 -9.80
N GLN A 393 -3.50 -35.21 -11.06
CA GLN A 393 -4.29 -35.70 -12.19
C GLN A 393 -3.80 -37.10 -12.58
N LEU A 394 -4.71 -37.98 -12.99
CA LEU A 394 -4.38 -39.22 -13.69
C LEU A 394 -4.58 -38.99 -15.18
N ASP A 395 -3.54 -39.21 -15.98
CA ASP A 395 -3.59 -39.07 -17.45
C ASP A 395 -4.09 -40.36 -18.14
N SER A 396 -4.17 -41.46 -17.42
CA SER A 396 -4.50 -42.81 -17.88
C SER A 396 -5.94 -43.21 -17.51
N TRP A 397 -6.89 -42.98 -18.42
CA TRP A 397 -8.28 -43.51 -18.31
C TRP A 397 -8.37 -45.05 -18.24
N ILE A 398 -7.25 -45.74 -18.46
CA ILE A 398 -7.07 -47.20 -18.34
C ILE A 398 -6.93 -47.64 -16.87
N GLU A 399 -6.51 -46.73 -15.99
CA GLU A 399 -6.24 -46.99 -14.56
C GLU A 399 -7.33 -46.42 -13.63
N ALA A 400 -8.40 -45.86 -14.18
CA ALA A 400 -9.62 -45.59 -13.41
C ALA A 400 -10.25 -46.94 -12.98
N PRO A 401 -10.29 -47.27 -11.68
CA PRO A 401 -10.95 -48.50 -11.24
C PRO A 401 -12.44 -48.43 -11.59
N LYS A 402 -13.09 -49.56 -11.84
CA LYS A 402 -14.55 -49.64 -11.96
C LYS A 402 -15.16 -49.18 -10.63
N TYR A 403 -15.61 -47.93 -10.59
CA TYR A 403 -15.89 -47.20 -9.36
C TYR A 403 -17.28 -47.55 -8.82
N GLU A 404 -17.42 -48.74 -8.25
CA GLU A 404 -18.69 -49.18 -7.63
C GLU A 404 -18.97 -48.39 -6.34
N PRO A 405 -20.18 -47.80 -6.18
CA PRO A 405 -20.48 -46.88 -5.08
C PRO A 405 -20.73 -47.56 -3.71
N ASN A 406 -20.42 -48.86 -3.58
CA ASN A 406 -20.82 -49.68 -2.42
C ASN A 406 -19.74 -49.87 -1.35
N PHE A 407 -18.55 -49.26 -1.48
CA PHE A 407 -17.53 -49.29 -0.42
C PHE A 407 -17.83 -48.30 0.71
N ALA A 408 -18.78 -48.68 1.56
CA ALA A 408 -19.03 -48.02 2.83
C ALA A 408 -17.91 -48.32 3.86
N HIS A 409 -17.58 -47.33 4.68
CA HIS A 409 -16.74 -47.43 5.88
C HIS A 409 -15.25 -47.84 5.72
N GLY A 410 -14.44 -46.88 5.26
CA GLY A 410 -13.09 -46.65 5.82
C GLY A 410 -11.92 -47.55 5.36
N LEU A 411 -10.71 -47.00 5.46
CA LEU A 411 -9.41 -47.67 5.29
C LEU A 411 -9.09 -48.32 3.92
N ALA A 412 -9.99 -48.24 2.93
CA ALA A 412 -9.63 -48.46 1.53
C ALA A 412 -8.70 -47.31 1.04
N SER A 413 -7.39 -47.51 1.16
CA SER A 413 -6.40 -46.50 0.78
C SER A 413 -6.36 -46.33 -0.73
N LEU A 414 -6.90 -45.20 -1.22
CA LEU A 414 -6.73 -44.74 -2.59
C LEU A 414 -5.27 -44.34 -2.81
N GLN A 415 -4.44 -45.32 -3.20
CA GLN A 415 -3.06 -45.10 -3.60
C GLN A 415 -3.04 -44.36 -4.94
N ILE A 416 -2.56 -43.13 -4.91
CA ILE A 416 -2.24 -42.34 -6.11
C ILE A 416 -1.10 -43.06 -6.85
N PRO A 417 -1.13 -43.20 -8.18
CA PRO A 417 -0.09 -43.93 -8.91
C PRO A 417 1.33 -43.37 -8.67
N HIS A 418 2.30 -44.27 -8.57
CA HIS A 418 3.71 -43.91 -8.45
C HIS A 418 4.16 -43.07 -9.65
N GLY A 419 4.96 -42.03 -9.40
CA GLY A 419 5.38 -41.04 -10.40
C GLY A 419 4.31 -40.00 -10.79
N ALA A 420 3.09 -40.06 -10.23
CA ALA A 420 2.09 -39.02 -10.47
C ALA A 420 2.59 -37.64 -9.97
N THR A 421 2.46 -36.62 -10.82
CA THR A 421 2.93 -35.25 -10.53
C THR A 421 1.83 -34.34 -9.99
N VAL A 422 2.20 -33.46 -9.06
CA VAL A 422 1.34 -32.40 -8.54
C VAL A 422 0.94 -31.43 -9.66
N LYS A 423 -0.37 -31.36 -9.94
CA LYS A 423 -0.96 -30.40 -10.88
C LYS A 423 -1.30 -29.07 -10.22
N ARG A 424 -1.73 -29.09 -8.96
CA ARG A 424 -1.99 -27.88 -8.15
C ARG A 424 -1.57 -28.07 -6.71
N MET A 425 -1.26 -26.96 -6.04
CA MET A 425 -0.94 -26.92 -4.63
C MET A 425 -1.68 -25.74 -3.97
N TYR A 426 -2.22 -25.96 -2.76
CA TYR A 426 -2.93 -24.96 -1.98
C TYR A 426 -2.27 -24.76 -0.62
N ILE A 427 -2.08 -23.51 -0.20
CA ILE A 427 -1.69 -23.12 1.17
C ILE A 427 -2.86 -22.35 1.79
N TYR A 428 -3.32 -22.79 2.96
CA TYR A 428 -4.50 -22.25 3.65
C TYR A 428 -4.36 -22.46 5.17
N SER A 429 -5.30 -21.94 5.97
CA SER A 429 -5.30 -22.08 7.43
C SER A 429 -6.22 -23.24 7.87
N GLY A 430 -5.74 -24.13 8.74
CA GLY A 430 -6.53 -25.24 9.28
C GLY A 430 -6.52 -26.52 8.44
N ASN A 431 -7.58 -27.32 8.56
CA ASN A 431 -7.59 -28.74 8.19
C ASN A 431 -8.31 -29.07 6.86
N SER A 432 -9.00 -28.10 6.25
CA SER A 432 -9.83 -28.31 5.05
C SER A 432 -9.79 -27.08 4.15
N LEU A 433 -9.60 -27.29 2.84
CA LEU A 433 -9.66 -26.25 1.81
C LEU A 433 -11.09 -25.73 1.59
N GLN A 434 -12.12 -26.51 1.88
CA GLN A 434 -13.53 -26.09 1.70
C GLN A 434 -14.01 -25.20 2.86
N ASP A 435 -13.58 -25.52 4.08
CA ASP A 435 -13.99 -24.81 5.31
C ASP A 435 -13.09 -23.62 5.67
N THR A 436 -12.01 -23.40 4.90
CA THR A 436 -11.02 -22.35 5.16
C THR A 436 -11.62 -20.95 5.11
N LYS A 437 -11.18 -20.10 6.04
CA LYS A 437 -11.56 -18.69 6.18
C LYS A 437 -10.29 -17.87 6.32
N ALA A 438 -10.30 -16.62 5.85
CA ALA A 438 -9.14 -15.76 6.01
C ALA A 438 -8.82 -15.58 7.50
N PRO A 439 -7.58 -15.88 7.95
CA PRO A 439 -7.25 -15.78 9.36
C PRO A 439 -7.19 -14.32 9.84
N VAL A 440 -7.04 -14.15 11.15
CA VAL A 440 -6.78 -12.82 11.74
C VAL A 440 -5.49 -12.24 11.15
N MET A 441 -5.47 -10.92 10.95
CA MET A 441 -4.32 -10.24 10.35
C MET A 441 -3.06 -10.46 11.19
N PRO A 442 -1.95 -10.99 10.63
CA PRO A 442 -0.72 -11.24 11.37
C PRO A 442 -0.14 -9.97 11.99
N LEU A 443 0.54 -10.11 13.14
CA LEU A 443 1.17 -8.98 13.83
C LEU A 443 2.21 -8.25 12.96
N SER A 444 2.93 -8.99 12.11
CA SER A 444 3.85 -8.45 11.11
C SER A 444 3.18 -7.49 10.13
N CYS A 445 1.91 -7.73 9.79
CA CYS A 445 1.13 -6.90 8.86
C CYS A 445 0.69 -5.57 9.46
N PHE A 446 0.76 -5.34 10.79
CA PHE A 446 0.37 -4.03 11.34
C PHE A 446 1.35 -2.92 10.95
N LEU A 447 2.65 -3.21 10.88
CA LEU A 447 3.72 -2.26 10.48
C LEU A 447 3.68 -0.92 11.25
N GLY A 448 3.23 -0.93 12.51
CA GLY A 448 3.05 0.26 13.36
C GLY A 448 1.74 1.03 13.15
N ASN A 449 0.89 0.62 12.22
CA ASN A 449 -0.40 1.26 11.94
C ASN A 449 -1.51 0.76 12.86
N VAL A 450 -2.57 1.57 12.99
CA VAL A 450 -3.84 1.21 13.64
C VAL A 450 -4.87 0.89 12.57
N TYR A 451 -5.67 -0.15 12.77
CA TYR A 451 -6.73 -0.60 11.85
C TYR A 451 -8.11 -0.55 12.52
N ALA A 452 -9.18 -0.38 11.74
CA ALA A 452 -10.55 -0.48 12.25
C ALA A 452 -11.07 -1.93 12.17
N GLU A 453 -11.69 -2.41 13.26
CA GLU A 453 -12.48 -3.66 13.30
C GLU A 453 -13.96 -3.36 13.07
N SER A 454 -14.47 -2.26 13.63
CA SER A 454 -15.82 -1.73 13.34
C SER A 454 -15.91 -0.22 13.54
N VAL A 455 -16.83 0.42 12.83
CA VAL A 455 -17.13 1.86 12.94
C VAL A 455 -18.63 2.09 13.13
N ASP A 456 -19.06 2.18 14.38
CA ASP A 456 -20.46 2.39 14.73
C ASP A 456 -20.79 3.89 14.70
N VAL A 457 -21.69 4.31 13.80
CA VAL A 457 -22.06 5.71 13.62
C VAL A 457 -23.02 6.14 14.73
N LEU A 458 -22.53 7.03 15.58
CA LEU A 458 -23.30 7.58 16.69
C LEU A 458 -24.33 8.58 16.17
N ARG A 459 -25.55 8.51 16.72
CA ARG A 459 -26.66 9.38 16.38
C ARG A 459 -27.34 9.94 17.62
N ASP A 460 -27.92 11.12 17.45
CA ASP A 460 -28.88 11.74 18.35
C ASP A 460 -30.22 11.95 17.62
N GLY A 461 -31.21 12.53 18.30
CA GLY A 461 -32.54 12.81 17.72
C GLY A 461 -32.54 13.80 16.54
N THR A 462 -31.43 14.48 16.26
CA THR A 462 -31.26 15.43 15.15
C THR A 462 -30.52 14.84 13.95
N GLY A 463 -29.82 13.71 14.11
CA GLY A 463 -29.02 13.06 13.05
C GLY A 463 -27.72 12.43 13.56
N PRO A 464 -26.69 12.27 12.71
CA PRO A 464 -25.35 11.80 13.13
C PRO A 464 -24.68 12.77 14.11
N SER A 465 -24.06 12.24 15.16
CA SER A 465 -23.34 13.00 16.20
C SER A 465 -21.84 12.72 16.24
N GLY A 466 -21.41 11.54 15.79
CA GLY A 466 -20.00 11.15 15.73
C GLY A 466 -19.78 9.74 15.19
N LEU A 467 -18.55 9.27 15.30
CA LEU A 467 -18.13 7.90 15.05
C LEU A 467 -17.65 7.27 16.36
N ARG A 468 -17.88 5.97 16.53
CA ARG A 468 -17.16 5.15 17.49
C ARG A 468 -16.42 4.05 16.76
N LEU A 469 -15.11 3.97 16.96
CA LEU A 469 -14.21 3.07 16.26
C LEU A 469 -13.68 2.03 17.25
N ARG A 470 -13.84 0.75 16.91
CA ARG A 470 -13.15 -0.35 17.57
C ARG A 470 -11.86 -0.59 16.81
N LEU A 471 -10.74 -0.28 17.47
CA LEU A 471 -9.42 -0.16 16.85
C LEU A 471 -8.50 -1.33 17.24
N LEU A 472 -7.71 -1.79 16.28
CA LEU A 472 -6.71 -2.84 16.41
C LEU A 472 -5.31 -2.25 16.23
N ALA A 473 -4.39 -2.58 17.12
CA ALA A 473 -2.96 -2.27 16.96
C ALA A 473 -2.07 -3.41 17.48
N ALA A 474 -0.89 -3.57 16.88
CA ALA A 474 0.17 -4.39 17.46
C ALA A 474 0.77 -3.65 18.68
N GLY A 475 0.40 -4.08 19.89
CA GLY A 475 0.82 -3.43 21.12
C GLY A 475 2.23 -3.84 21.52
N CYS A 476 3.19 -2.93 21.38
CA CYS A 476 4.47 -3.03 22.08
C CYS A 476 4.26 -2.76 23.58
N GLY A 477 4.74 -3.66 24.44
CA GLY A 477 4.93 -3.33 25.86
C GLY A 477 6.11 -2.37 26.05
N PRO A 478 6.17 -1.62 27.16
CA PRO A 478 7.38 -0.89 27.55
C PRO A 478 8.48 -1.90 27.96
N GLY A 479 9.20 -2.41 26.96
CA GLY A 479 10.23 -3.43 27.11
C GLY A 479 9.90 -4.71 26.33
N VAL A 480 10.89 -5.20 25.58
CA VAL A 480 10.95 -6.49 24.85
C VAL A 480 9.92 -6.65 23.71
N LEU A 481 10.41 -6.75 22.47
CA LEU A 481 9.61 -7.01 21.25
C LEU A 481 8.89 -8.38 21.24
N ALA A 482 9.31 -9.32 22.08
CA ALA A 482 8.84 -10.70 22.10
C ALA A 482 7.41 -10.90 22.63
N ASP A 483 6.87 -9.95 23.42
CA ASP A 483 5.47 -10.02 23.91
C ASP A 483 4.53 -9.04 23.17
N ALA A 484 4.81 -8.80 21.88
CA ALA A 484 3.92 -8.05 21.00
C ALA A 484 2.57 -8.78 20.87
N LYS A 485 1.52 -8.20 21.46
CA LYS A 485 0.15 -8.75 21.43
C LYS A 485 -0.79 -7.79 20.72
N MET A 486 -1.74 -8.32 19.96
CA MET A 486 -2.80 -7.49 19.36
C MET A 486 -3.64 -6.88 20.48
N ARG A 487 -3.73 -5.55 20.51
CA ARG A 487 -4.58 -4.81 21.44
C ARG A 487 -5.80 -4.29 20.70
N VAL A 488 -6.97 -4.49 21.33
CA VAL A 488 -8.25 -3.94 20.89
C VAL A 488 -8.64 -2.82 21.84
N PHE A 489 -9.03 -1.66 21.32
CA PHE A 489 -9.46 -0.52 22.13
C PHE A 489 -10.51 0.32 21.41
N GLU A 490 -11.40 0.96 22.17
CA GLU A 490 -12.52 1.73 21.63
C GLU A 490 -12.24 3.23 21.73
N ARG A 491 -12.57 3.99 20.68
CA ARG A 491 -12.36 5.45 20.59
C ARG A 491 -13.54 6.12 19.92
N SER A 492 -13.97 7.27 20.45
CA SER A 492 -15.02 8.09 19.83
C SER A 492 -14.42 9.36 19.24
N VAL A 493 -15.00 9.84 18.15
CA VAL A 493 -14.72 11.16 17.55
C VAL A 493 -16.03 11.79 17.12
N TYR A 494 -16.28 13.04 17.53
CA TYR A 494 -17.55 13.75 17.36
C TYR A 494 -17.43 14.94 16.39
N PHE A 495 -18.57 15.43 15.92
CA PHE A 495 -18.60 16.72 15.22
C PHE A 495 -18.28 17.85 16.18
N GLY A 496 -17.33 18.71 15.81
CA GLY A 496 -16.86 19.80 16.67
C GLY A 496 -15.59 19.50 17.47
N ASP A 497 -15.05 18.27 17.45
CA ASP A 497 -13.74 17.94 18.01
C ASP A 497 -12.62 18.71 17.29
N SER A 498 -11.55 19.09 17.99
CA SER A 498 -10.38 19.75 17.38
C SER A 498 -9.48 18.74 16.66
N CYS A 499 -8.55 19.22 15.81
CA CYS A 499 -7.55 18.33 15.22
C CYS A 499 -6.62 17.70 16.26
N GLN A 500 -6.37 18.35 17.41
CA GLN A 500 -5.62 17.78 18.53
C GLN A 500 -6.37 16.62 19.18
N ASP A 501 -7.67 16.76 19.42
CA ASP A 501 -8.52 15.70 19.99
C ASP A 501 -8.49 14.46 19.09
N VAL A 502 -8.72 14.64 17.79
CA VAL A 502 -8.70 13.55 16.80
C VAL A 502 -7.33 12.86 16.73
N LEU A 503 -6.22 13.62 16.74
CA LEU A 503 -4.87 13.05 16.76
C LEU A 503 -4.61 12.25 18.05
N SER A 504 -5.13 12.70 19.20
CA SER A 504 -5.01 11.98 20.47
C SER A 504 -5.83 10.69 20.53
N MET A 505 -6.96 10.63 19.81
CA MET A 505 -7.84 9.46 19.77
C MET A 505 -7.43 8.44 18.71
N LEU A 506 -7.02 8.86 17.51
CA LEU A 506 -6.77 7.98 16.36
C LEU A 506 -5.30 7.86 15.94
N GLY A 507 -4.41 8.69 16.49
CA GLY A 507 -3.02 8.82 16.03
C GLY A 507 -2.89 9.70 14.78
N SER A 508 -1.74 9.65 14.11
CA SER A 508 -1.46 10.46 12.92
C SER A 508 -2.20 9.96 11.66
N PRO A 509 -2.79 10.85 10.83
CA PRO A 509 -3.33 10.47 9.55
C PRO A 509 -2.24 10.06 8.56
N HIS A 510 -2.62 9.27 7.56
CA HIS A 510 -1.70 8.79 6.52
C HIS A 510 -1.41 9.86 5.45
N LYS A 511 -2.38 10.75 5.23
CA LYS A 511 -2.26 11.91 4.34
C LYS A 511 -3.11 13.06 4.89
N VAL A 512 -2.63 14.29 4.66
CA VAL A 512 -3.42 15.51 4.85
C VAL A 512 -3.68 16.11 3.47
N PHE A 513 -4.95 16.38 3.16
CA PHE A 513 -5.34 16.94 1.86
C PHE A 513 -6.11 18.25 2.04
N TYR A 514 -5.51 19.35 1.61
CA TYR A 514 -6.15 20.67 1.59
C TYR A 514 -7.02 20.82 0.35
N LYS A 515 -8.30 21.12 0.55
CA LYS A 515 -9.26 21.37 -0.53
C LYS A 515 -8.80 22.62 -1.30
N SER A 516 -8.63 22.54 -2.63
CA SER A 516 -8.20 23.70 -3.44
C SER A 516 -9.35 24.68 -3.70
N GLU A 517 -10.52 24.16 -4.03
CA GLU A 517 -11.73 24.92 -4.36
C GLU A 517 -12.97 24.28 -3.75
N ASP A 518 -14.00 25.07 -3.45
CA ASP A 518 -15.31 24.56 -3.05
C ASP A 518 -16.36 24.79 -4.14
N LYS A 519 -16.31 23.94 -5.17
CA LYS A 519 -17.21 23.99 -6.33
C LYS A 519 -18.70 23.86 -5.94
N MET A 520 -19.02 23.33 -4.76
CA MET A 520 -20.40 23.23 -4.27
C MET A 520 -20.93 24.53 -3.64
N LYS A 521 -20.10 25.57 -3.41
CA LYS A 521 -20.57 26.87 -2.86
C LYS A 521 -21.65 27.55 -3.70
N ILE A 522 -21.74 27.23 -4.99
CA ILE A 522 -22.79 27.73 -5.90
C ILE A 522 -24.20 27.33 -5.47
N HIS A 523 -24.35 26.21 -4.74
CA HIS A 523 -25.63 25.72 -4.22
C HIS A 523 -25.98 26.28 -2.83
N SER A 524 -25.15 27.17 -2.26
CA SER A 524 -25.50 27.85 -1.01
C SER A 524 -26.60 28.91 -1.26
N PRO A 525 -27.50 29.21 -0.30
CA PRO A 525 -28.58 30.19 -0.49
C PRO A 525 -28.14 31.64 -0.72
N SER A 526 -26.84 31.96 -0.71
CA SER A 526 -26.29 33.29 -1.00
C SER A 526 -24.79 33.21 -1.35
N PRO A 527 -24.42 32.67 -2.53
CA PRO A 527 -23.00 32.46 -2.87
C PRO A 527 -22.21 33.76 -2.88
N HIS A 528 -22.83 34.83 -3.41
CA HIS A 528 -22.28 36.17 -3.53
C HIS A 528 -22.11 36.92 -2.19
N LYS A 529 -22.71 36.45 -1.09
CA LYS A 529 -22.58 37.08 0.24
C LYS A 529 -21.54 36.40 1.14
N GLN A 530 -21.00 35.24 0.73
CA GLN A 530 -19.96 34.56 1.50
C GLN A 530 -18.59 35.11 1.14
N VAL A 531 -17.97 35.84 2.07
CA VAL A 531 -16.58 36.29 1.96
C VAL A 531 -15.68 35.07 1.67
N PRO A 532 -14.74 35.14 0.70
CA PRO A 532 -13.79 34.07 0.46
C PRO A 532 -13.03 33.68 1.73
N SER A 533 -13.09 32.40 2.08
CA SER A 533 -12.39 31.82 3.23
C SER A 533 -10.88 32.06 3.07
N LYS A 534 -10.23 32.71 4.05
CA LYS A 534 -8.78 33.01 4.00
C LYS A 534 -7.90 31.75 3.94
N CYS A 535 -8.44 30.63 4.41
CA CYS A 535 -7.88 29.28 4.40
C CYS A 535 -8.97 28.33 3.87
N ASN A 536 -8.57 27.16 3.34
CA ASN A 536 -9.48 26.14 2.85
C ASN A 536 -9.60 24.94 3.80
N ASP A 537 -10.76 24.28 3.80
CA ASP A 537 -11.00 23.08 4.61
C ASP A 537 -10.01 21.96 4.23
N TYR A 538 -9.63 21.13 5.20
CA TYR A 538 -8.64 20.07 4.98
C TYR A 538 -9.08 18.73 5.56
N PHE A 539 -8.73 17.66 4.86
CA PHE A 539 -9.00 16.28 5.27
C PHE A 539 -7.78 15.69 5.97
N PHE A 540 -8.03 14.93 7.02
CA PHE A 540 -7.15 13.88 7.52
C PHE A 540 -7.64 12.53 6.94
N ASN A 541 -6.81 11.89 6.12
CA ASN A 541 -7.11 10.60 5.50
C ASN A 541 -6.52 9.47 6.35
N TYR A 542 -7.37 8.56 6.84
CA TYR A 542 -6.96 7.37 7.60
C TYR A 542 -7.20 6.12 6.77
N PHE A 543 -6.26 5.81 5.87
CA PHE A 543 -6.41 4.72 4.89
C PHE A 543 -6.67 3.36 5.56
N THR A 544 -5.97 3.01 6.65
CA THR A 544 -6.18 1.74 7.40
C THR A 544 -7.46 1.69 8.23
N LEU A 545 -8.14 2.82 8.45
CA LEU A 545 -9.44 2.87 9.13
C LEU A 545 -10.60 2.90 8.12
N GLY A 546 -10.33 3.21 6.84
CA GLY A 546 -11.36 3.46 5.83
C GLY A 546 -12.13 4.77 6.01
N VAL A 547 -11.55 5.74 6.73
CA VAL A 547 -12.23 6.99 7.15
C VAL A 547 -11.44 8.24 6.72
N ASP A 548 -12.15 9.22 6.17
CA ASP A 548 -11.66 10.61 6.06
C ASP A 548 -12.39 11.52 7.06
N ILE A 549 -11.65 12.45 7.65
CA ILE A 549 -12.17 13.45 8.59
C ILE A 549 -11.89 14.84 8.03
N LEU A 550 -12.95 15.58 7.69
CA LEU A 550 -12.86 16.95 7.19
C LEU A 550 -12.90 17.96 8.34
N PHE A 551 -11.91 18.84 8.40
CA PHE A 551 -11.84 19.95 9.34
C PHE A 551 -12.20 21.28 8.68
N ASP A 552 -12.91 22.11 9.42
CA ASP A 552 -13.26 23.47 9.05
C ASP A 552 -12.03 24.40 9.10
N ALA A 553 -11.74 25.10 8.01
CA ALA A 553 -10.53 25.92 7.86
C ALA A 553 -10.39 27.08 8.87
N ASN A 554 -11.51 27.51 9.45
CA ASN A 554 -11.58 28.68 10.33
C ASN A 554 -11.59 28.30 11.81
N THR A 555 -12.08 27.10 12.14
CA THR A 555 -12.21 26.65 13.53
C THR A 555 -11.35 25.43 13.87
N HIS A 556 -10.68 24.81 12.88
CA HIS A 556 -9.90 23.57 13.02
C HIS A 556 -10.66 22.40 13.67
N LYS A 557 -12.00 22.41 13.52
CA LYS A 557 -12.92 21.44 14.11
C LYS A 557 -13.56 20.51 13.08
N VAL A 558 -13.88 19.29 13.50
CA VAL A 558 -14.50 18.24 12.67
C VAL A 558 -15.86 18.71 12.13
N LYS A 559 -15.99 18.67 10.80
CA LYS A 559 -17.11 19.22 10.00
C LYS A 559 -17.91 18.13 9.28
N LYS A 560 -17.23 17.05 8.87
CA LYS A 560 -17.75 15.94 8.06
C LYS A 560 -16.87 14.70 8.25
N PHE A 561 -17.49 13.52 8.20
CA PHE A 561 -16.79 12.24 8.01
C PHE A 561 -17.09 11.67 6.62
N VAL A 562 -16.19 10.84 6.08
CA VAL A 562 -16.45 9.99 4.91
C VAL A 562 -15.99 8.57 5.25
N LEU A 563 -16.85 7.58 5.01
CA LEU A 563 -16.61 6.16 5.26
C LEU A 563 -16.52 5.43 3.91
N HIS A 564 -15.42 4.72 3.62
CA HIS A 564 -15.19 4.06 2.33
C HIS A 564 -15.38 2.53 2.45
N THR A 565 -16.13 1.92 1.54
CA THR A 565 -16.43 0.47 1.56
C THR A 565 -15.43 -0.39 0.79
N ASN A 566 -14.54 0.23 0.00
CA ASN A 566 -13.50 -0.43 -0.79
C ASN A 566 -14.00 -1.59 -1.68
N TYR A 567 -15.14 -1.44 -2.35
CA TYR A 567 -15.55 -2.39 -3.41
C TYR A 567 -14.65 -2.27 -4.66
N PRO A 568 -14.33 -3.39 -5.33
CA PRO A 568 -13.57 -3.36 -6.58
C PRO A 568 -14.35 -2.62 -7.67
N GLY A 569 -13.62 -1.94 -8.55
CA GLY A 569 -14.20 -1.08 -9.59
C GLY A 569 -14.67 0.29 -9.12
N HIS A 570 -14.53 0.67 -7.85
CA HIS A 570 -14.65 2.09 -7.48
C HIS A 570 -13.32 2.84 -7.68
N TYR A 571 -13.37 4.14 -7.96
CA TYR A 571 -12.18 4.98 -8.14
C TYR A 571 -11.23 4.99 -6.92
N ASN A 572 -11.77 4.88 -5.70
CA ASN A 572 -10.97 4.83 -4.46
C ASN A 572 -10.46 3.41 -4.12
N PHE A 573 -10.71 2.40 -4.97
CA PHE A 573 -10.37 1.01 -4.66
C PHE A 573 -8.87 0.82 -4.39
N ASN A 574 -8.56 0.03 -3.36
CA ASN A 574 -7.20 -0.24 -2.86
C ASN A 574 -6.43 1.00 -2.36
N ILE A 575 -7.07 2.18 -2.26
CA ILE A 575 -6.52 3.34 -1.52
C ILE A 575 -6.87 3.24 -0.03
N TYR A 576 -8.05 2.70 0.29
CA TYR A 576 -8.55 2.56 1.66
C TYR A 576 -8.70 1.08 2.02
N HIS A 577 -8.50 0.77 3.30
CA HIS A 577 -9.08 -0.43 3.91
C HIS A 577 -10.60 -0.28 3.92
N ARG A 578 -11.31 -1.40 3.85
CA ARG A 578 -12.77 -1.42 4.03
C ARG A 578 -13.14 -0.90 5.42
N CYS A 579 -14.04 0.07 5.48
CA CYS A 579 -14.66 0.53 6.72
C CYS A 579 -15.84 -0.38 7.06
N GLU A 580 -15.74 -1.17 8.15
CA GLU A 580 -16.81 -2.02 8.69
C GLU A 580 -17.83 -1.18 9.47
N PHE A 581 -18.61 -0.34 8.78
CA PHE A 581 -19.52 0.60 9.41
C PHE A 581 -20.89 0.00 9.75
N LYS A 582 -21.52 0.56 10.79
CA LYS A 582 -22.93 0.36 11.11
C LYS A 582 -23.62 1.70 11.32
N ILE A 583 -24.75 1.92 10.65
CA ILE A 583 -25.53 3.16 10.69
C ILE A 583 -26.96 2.81 11.09
N PRO A 584 -27.41 3.15 12.32
CA PRO A 584 -28.83 3.07 12.65
C PRO A 584 -29.62 4.10 11.82
N LEU A 585 -30.59 3.64 11.04
CA LEU A 585 -31.49 4.45 10.23
C LEU A 585 -32.88 4.46 10.87
N ALA A 586 -33.43 5.65 11.15
CA ALA A 586 -34.79 5.78 11.64
C ALA A 586 -35.78 5.60 10.49
N VAL A 587 -36.71 4.65 10.60
CA VAL A 587 -37.68 4.32 9.54
C VAL A 587 -39.05 4.91 9.89
N LYS A 588 -39.68 5.62 8.95
CA LYS A 588 -41.06 6.11 9.07
C LYS A 588 -42.03 5.16 8.35
N LYS A 589 -42.48 4.10 9.04
CA LYS A 589 -43.61 3.26 8.62
C LYS A 589 -44.89 3.83 9.26
N GLU A 590 -45.96 3.98 8.49
CA GLU A 590 -47.10 4.85 8.84
C GLU A 590 -47.92 4.44 10.07
N ASN A 591 -47.77 3.20 10.57
CA ASN A 591 -48.54 2.67 11.70
C ASN A 591 -47.69 2.01 12.81
N ALA A 592 -46.42 2.38 12.97
CA ALA A 592 -45.59 1.88 14.09
C ALA A 592 -44.56 2.92 14.60
N SER A 593 -44.38 3.00 15.92
CA SER A 593 -43.46 3.93 16.56
C SER A 593 -41.99 3.50 16.42
N GLY A 594 -41.24 4.23 15.58
CA GLY A 594 -39.79 4.39 15.76
C GLY A 594 -38.90 3.16 15.55
N GLN A 595 -39.26 2.25 14.63
CA GLN A 595 -38.32 1.19 14.23
C GLN A 595 -37.03 1.79 13.66
N THR A 596 -35.90 1.22 14.08
CA THR A 596 -34.55 1.61 13.64
C THR A 596 -33.89 0.42 12.97
N GLU A 597 -33.58 0.52 11.68
CA GLU A 597 -32.94 -0.54 10.91
C GLU A 597 -31.45 -0.21 10.69
N THR A 598 -30.56 -1.19 10.76
CA THR A 598 -29.11 -0.95 10.70
C THR A 598 -28.57 -1.14 9.28
N CYS A 599 -28.22 -0.04 8.63
CA CYS A 599 -27.43 -0.06 7.39
C CYS A 599 -25.97 -0.42 7.70
N THR A 600 -25.36 -1.23 6.83
CA THR A 600 -23.96 -1.70 6.97
C THR A 600 -23.19 -1.54 5.67
N THR A 601 -21.87 -1.74 5.71
CA THR A 601 -20.96 -1.82 4.56
C THR A 601 -21.43 -2.79 3.45
N TYR A 602 -22.27 -3.77 3.80
CA TYR A 602 -22.77 -4.83 2.91
C TYR A 602 -24.19 -4.57 2.39
N SER A 603 -24.89 -3.58 2.95
CA SER A 603 -26.24 -3.21 2.51
C SER A 603 -26.23 -2.70 1.06
N LYS A 604 -27.17 -3.19 0.24
CA LYS A 604 -27.43 -2.63 -1.10
C LYS A 604 -28.24 -1.34 -0.98
N TRP A 605 -28.09 -0.47 -1.98
CA TRP A 605 -28.86 0.78 -2.03
C TRP A 605 -30.37 0.53 -2.15
N ASP A 606 -30.79 -0.45 -2.95
CA ASP A 606 -32.22 -0.73 -3.21
C ASP A 606 -32.99 -1.00 -1.91
N ASN A 607 -32.47 -1.89 -1.06
CA ASN A 607 -33.01 -2.19 0.27
C ASN A 607 -33.09 -0.97 1.20
N ILE A 608 -32.18 0.00 1.05
CA ILE A 608 -32.20 1.25 1.84
C ILE A 608 -33.21 2.24 1.25
N GLN A 609 -33.36 2.25 -0.08
CA GLN A 609 -34.32 3.08 -0.80
C GLN A 609 -35.77 2.68 -0.49
N GLU A 610 -36.05 1.40 -0.24
CA GLU A 610 -37.36 0.91 0.24
C GLU A 610 -37.71 1.41 1.66
N LEU A 611 -36.72 1.81 2.47
CA LEU A 611 -36.95 2.44 3.78
C LEU A 611 -37.28 3.94 3.68
N LEU A 612 -37.34 4.48 2.45
CA LEU A 612 -37.66 5.87 2.17
C LEU A 612 -39.09 6.01 1.69
N GLY A 613 -39.91 6.76 2.42
CA GLY A 613 -41.19 7.23 1.91
C GLY A 613 -40.99 8.00 0.60
N HIS A 614 -41.72 7.61 -0.45
CA HIS A 614 -41.62 8.23 -1.77
C HIS A 614 -42.13 9.70 -1.75
N PRO A 615 -41.62 10.57 -2.64
CA PRO A 615 -40.62 10.33 -3.68
C PRO A 615 -39.18 10.61 -3.21
N VAL A 616 -38.22 9.84 -3.75
CA VAL A 616 -36.78 10.07 -3.54
C VAL A 616 -36.31 11.20 -4.49
N GLU A 617 -35.52 12.14 -3.97
CA GLU A 617 -34.93 13.21 -4.79
C GLU A 617 -33.98 12.66 -5.86
N LYS A 618 -33.88 13.35 -7.00
CA LYS A 618 -32.97 12.95 -8.09
C LYS A 618 -31.51 13.02 -7.61
N PRO A 619 -30.70 11.96 -7.83
CA PRO A 619 -29.32 11.92 -7.34
C PRO A 619 -28.43 12.94 -8.03
N VAL A 620 -27.41 13.41 -7.31
CA VAL A 620 -26.32 14.21 -7.88
C VAL A 620 -25.31 13.27 -8.54
N VAL A 621 -24.97 13.51 -9.81
CA VAL A 621 -24.01 12.67 -10.56
C VAL A 621 -22.58 13.18 -10.35
N LEU A 622 -21.69 12.31 -9.89
CA LEU A 622 -20.28 12.61 -9.61
C LEU A 622 -19.37 12.07 -10.72
N HIS A 623 -18.94 12.96 -11.61
CA HIS A 623 -17.91 12.66 -12.62
C HIS A 623 -16.51 12.92 -12.04
N ARG A 624 -15.77 11.85 -11.70
CA ARG A 624 -14.41 11.95 -11.13
C ARG A 624 -13.33 12.27 -12.18
N SER A 625 -13.63 12.15 -13.47
CA SER A 625 -12.78 12.52 -14.61
C SER A 625 -12.61 14.05 -14.74
N SER A 626 -11.68 14.62 -13.97
CA SER A 626 -11.49 16.07 -13.84
C SER A 626 -10.04 16.58 -13.92
N SER A 627 -9.14 15.79 -14.52
CA SER A 627 -7.84 16.30 -15.03
C SER A 627 -7.38 15.49 -16.26
N PRO A 628 -6.62 16.08 -17.19
CA PRO A 628 -6.28 15.43 -18.48
C PRO A 628 -5.40 14.18 -18.35
N ASN A 629 -4.79 13.95 -17.18
CA ASN A 629 -3.93 12.79 -16.90
C ASN A 629 -4.60 11.75 -15.98
N ASN A 630 -5.89 11.91 -15.64
CA ASN A 630 -6.60 11.06 -14.67
C ASN A 630 -8.05 10.83 -15.10
N THR A 631 -8.23 10.00 -16.13
CA THR A 631 -9.52 9.46 -16.56
C THR A 631 -9.94 8.34 -15.60
N ASN A 632 -11.05 8.51 -14.88
CA ASN A 632 -11.65 7.42 -14.12
C ASN A 632 -12.17 6.34 -15.10
N PRO A 633 -11.64 5.10 -15.09
CA PRO A 633 -12.08 4.07 -16.02
C PRO A 633 -13.48 3.52 -15.67
N PHE A 634 -13.98 3.78 -14.46
CA PHE A 634 -15.20 3.17 -13.91
C PHE A 634 -16.46 4.05 -14.03
N GLY A 635 -16.43 5.12 -14.84
CA GLY A 635 -17.59 5.98 -15.09
C GLY A 635 -17.87 7.01 -13.98
N SER A 636 -19.15 7.26 -13.70
CA SER A 636 -19.63 8.22 -12.69
C SER A 636 -20.47 7.54 -11.62
N THR A 637 -20.39 8.03 -10.38
CA THR A 637 -21.20 7.55 -9.25
C THR A 637 -22.41 8.46 -9.02
N PHE A 638 -23.47 7.93 -8.39
CA PHE A 638 -24.66 8.68 -7.99
C PHE A 638 -24.63 8.97 -6.48
N CYS A 639 -24.97 10.19 -6.09
CA CYS A 639 -24.98 10.63 -4.70
C CYS A 639 -26.42 10.93 -4.25
N PHE A 640 -26.93 10.16 -3.30
CA PHE A 640 -28.27 10.30 -2.72
C PHE A 640 -28.21 10.90 -1.32
N GLY A 641 -29.03 11.93 -1.03
CA GLY A 641 -29.11 12.56 0.28
C GLY A 641 -30.13 11.87 1.20
N LEU A 642 -29.74 11.59 2.45
CA LEU A 642 -30.61 10.95 3.44
C LEU A 642 -30.21 11.30 4.88
N GLN A 643 -31.13 11.85 5.70
CA GLN A 643 -30.95 12.03 7.16
C GLN A 643 -29.59 12.66 7.57
N ARG A 644 -29.19 13.77 6.91
CA ARG A 644 -27.87 14.44 7.07
C ARG A 644 -26.65 13.58 6.69
N MET A 645 -26.86 12.63 5.79
CA MET A 645 -25.82 11.80 5.18
C MET A 645 -25.95 11.87 3.64
N ILE A 646 -24.88 11.54 2.92
CA ILE A 646 -24.92 11.29 1.47
C ILE A 646 -24.32 9.92 1.21
N PHE A 647 -25.07 9.09 0.48
CA PHE A 647 -24.64 7.77 0.03
C PHE A 647 -24.15 7.88 -1.42
N GLU A 648 -22.87 7.62 -1.64
CA GLU A 648 -22.30 7.44 -2.97
C GLU A 648 -22.51 5.99 -3.40
N VAL A 649 -23.23 5.78 -4.49
CA VAL A 649 -23.61 4.47 -5.03
C VAL A 649 -23.07 4.36 -6.46
N SER A 650 -22.51 3.20 -6.81
CA SER A 650 -22.13 2.91 -8.19
C SER A 650 -23.37 2.47 -8.99
N PRO A 651 -23.76 3.19 -10.06
CA PRO A 651 -25.07 3.03 -10.68
C PRO A 651 -25.14 1.82 -11.61
N GLY A 652 -26.15 0.97 -11.39
CA GLY A 652 -26.57 -0.10 -12.30
C GLY A 652 -26.96 0.44 -13.69
N GLY A 653 -25.96 0.62 -14.55
CA GLY A 653 -26.12 1.20 -15.88
C GLY A 653 -24.77 1.42 -16.57
N GLN A 654 -24.38 0.49 -17.43
CA GLN A 654 -23.22 0.50 -18.34
C GLN A 654 -21.81 0.23 -17.77
N VAL A 655 -21.46 0.53 -16.50
CA VAL A 655 -20.08 0.29 -15.99
C VAL A 655 -19.97 -0.38 -14.61
N MET A 656 -21.01 -0.35 -13.76
CA MET A 656 -21.02 -1.08 -12.48
C MET A 656 -22.40 -1.61 -12.12
N GLN A 657 -22.63 -2.92 -12.21
CA GLN A 657 -23.97 -3.51 -12.14
C GLN A 657 -24.47 -3.92 -10.73
N ASN A 658 -23.87 -3.43 -9.63
CA ASN A 658 -24.05 -4.07 -8.30
C ASN A 658 -24.85 -3.31 -7.23
N ASN A 659 -25.21 -2.04 -7.45
CA ASN A 659 -25.97 -1.19 -6.51
C ASN A 659 -25.41 -1.17 -5.06
N HIS A 660 -24.10 -1.40 -4.89
CA HIS A 660 -23.45 -1.28 -3.59
C HIS A 660 -23.07 0.18 -3.28
N ILE A 661 -23.08 0.50 -1.98
CA ILE A 661 -22.57 1.76 -1.46
C ILE A 661 -21.05 1.78 -1.63
N ALA A 662 -20.50 2.80 -2.27
CA ALA A 662 -19.07 3.03 -2.42
C ALA A 662 -18.49 3.89 -1.29
N SER A 663 -19.23 4.93 -0.87
CA SER A 663 -18.89 5.71 0.31
C SER A 663 -20.13 6.28 1.00
N VAL A 664 -20.05 6.54 2.32
CA VAL A 664 -21.06 7.30 3.06
C VAL A 664 -20.42 8.54 3.67
N THR A 665 -20.95 9.70 3.33
CA THR A 665 -20.53 11.00 3.86
C THR A 665 -21.49 11.44 4.96
N LEU A 666 -21.00 11.69 6.17
CA LEU A 666 -21.80 12.15 7.32
C LEU A 666 -21.61 13.66 7.55
N TYR A 667 -22.70 14.38 7.86
CA TYR A 667 -22.68 15.81 8.18
C TYR A 667 -23.11 16.07 9.63
N GLY A 668 -22.36 16.93 10.32
CA GLY A 668 -22.70 17.39 11.67
C GLY A 668 -23.97 18.25 11.72
N PRO A 669 -24.44 18.61 12.94
CA PRO A 669 -25.61 19.46 13.09
C PRO A 669 -25.37 20.85 12.46
N PRO A 670 -26.41 21.49 11.89
CA PRO A 670 -26.29 22.83 11.37
C PRO A 670 -25.87 23.80 12.49
N ARG A 671 -25.02 24.78 12.18
CA ARG A 671 -24.54 25.76 13.17
C ARG A 671 -25.74 26.54 13.73
N PRO A 672 -25.88 26.70 15.06
CA PRO A 672 -26.90 27.58 15.63
C PRO A 672 -26.67 29.00 15.11
N GLY A 673 -27.61 29.50 14.32
CA GLY A 673 -27.51 30.79 13.62
C GLY A 673 -27.96 30.79 12.15
N THR A 674 -28.10 29.65 11.47
CA THR A 674 -28.57 29.62 10.07
C THR A 674 -30.09 29.56 9.87
N HIS A 675 -30.89 29.47 10.94
CA HIS A 675 -32.34 29.65 10.88
C HIS A 675 -32.75 31.06 11.33
N LEU A 676 -32.89 31.96 10.36
CA LEU A 676 -33.76 33.12 10.46
C LEU A 676 -34.55 33.23 9.14
N ARG A 677 -35.89 33.19 9.25
CA ARG A 677 -36.87 33.28 8.15
C ARG A 677 -36.94 32.10 7.17
N THR A 678 -37.42 30.96 7.67
CA THR A 678 -38.75 30.51 7.22
C THR A 678 -39.62 30.40 8.46
N ALA A 679 -40.37 31.47 8.73
CA ALA A 679 -41.45 31.45 9.71
C ALA A 679 -42.70 30.84 9.07
N GLU A 680 -43.59 30.33 9.89
CA GLU A 680 -44.88 29.78 9.47
C GLU A 680 -45.72 30.86 8.77
N LEU A 681 -46.27 30.51 7.61
CA LEU A 681 -47.51 31.07 7.06
C LEU A 681 -48.32 29.89 6.47
N PRO A 682 -49.67 30.00 6.41
CA PRO A 682 -50.55 28.83 6.43
C PRO A 682 -50.50 27.89 5.22
#